data_AF-A0A3N5KCU3-F1
#
_entry.id   AF-A0A3N5KCU3-F1
#
_cell.length_a   1.000
_cell.length_b   1.000
_cell.length_c   1.000
_cell.angle_alpha   90.00
_cell.angle_beta   90.00
_cell.angle_gamma   90.00
#
_symmetry.space_group_name_H-M   'P 1'
#
loop_
_entity.id
_entity.type
_entity.pdbx_description
1 polymer ?
#
loop_
_entity_poly.entity_id
_entity_poly.type
_entity_poly.pdbx_seq_one_letter_code
_entity_poly.pdbx_strand_id
1 'polypeptide(L)'
;MTKLTYFTNHVPVALHPFPAEIGPVVSLTPAHLAYTLREFANRGVFVRKHGKNGTSFYELRCISCGLKVREKESSTRCPVCRRPLDVRYDYDYIRARLNRYSLKTSPVKALKYLDFYPLLDLDLVVSMNEGGTALYRCTRLADRLGFRSLYIKNEGANPTGVFKDRGSLVELTKAKELGAKAVCVASTGNMAASVAAYASVAGLTCYVLVPEGTPIGKLAQALSYGARLLQVRGTYTDAARLTEEMSERHGFYLAGDYAFRVEGQKSQSFEIVEQLDWQAPAAVIVPMGCGTNMAAVWKGFKEFYEIGLIDRLPRMIGVQADGCAPILTAFQQGREQTVAVEKPFTVCSAVAAGDPVDGLKALAALRESGGCGVILSDAEILDAQQQLAHMESVFVEPAGAIPIAALSSLLTTGRVRPDEVVVCVATGNGLKDPRAALRVLPSPATIEPTMTEVDKFLRLRLYEIRAAGAREGDRGLFDRPPSQQKVVETVRAELGVKLTAEYAKRVTVMVTDFVEKGKRITKADLQYIVENVLKALSEAQPILAVEDFQITTSLKRKASAEVWIRFDGERVQSEATGVGPVDAVVNALKGAAESRGKLFFDLVDFQVEINSPGTDASVETTITMKDTKNNRVVATGTSPDIIVASVSAFVEGYNMLWSRQKP
;
A
#
# COMPACT_ATOMS: atom_id res chain seq x y z
N MET A 1 27.74 -28.29 36.68
CA MET A 1 26.57 -27.92 37.51
C MET A 1 27.01 -26.84 38.49
N THR A 2 26.78 -25.57 38.15
CA THR A 2 26.97 -24.45 39.09
C THR A 2 26.08 -23.29 38.63
N LYS A 3 25.14 -22.89 39.49
CA LYS A 3 24.36 -21.65 39.43
C LYS A 3 25.04 -20.60 40.33
N LEU A 4 24.94 -19.34 39.91
CA LEU A 4 24.92 -18.04 40.63
C LEU A 4 25.82 -17.02 39.90
N THR A 5 25.29 -16.00 39.20
CA THR A 5 24.69 -14.69 39.61
C THR A 5 25.73 -13.58 39.54
N TYR A 6 25.53 -12.50 38.75
CA TYR A 6 25.89 -11.11 39.14
C TYR A 6 25.01 -10.08 38.39
N PHE A 7 24.11 -9.37 39.10
CA PHE A 7 24.09 -7.92 39.48
C PHE A 7 23.62 -6.91 38.42
N THR A 8 22.57 -6.16 38.74
CA THR A 8 22.46 -4.72 38.42
C THR A 8 21.90 -3.95 39.61
N ASN A 9 22.61 -2.90 39.99
CA ASN A 9 22.27 -1.89 41.00
C ASN A 9 21.11 -1.01 40.51
N HIS A 10 20.21 -0.57 41.41
CA HIS A 10 19.80 0.83 41.53
C HIS A 10 19.10 1.11 42.87
N VAL A 11 19.45 2.27 43.44
CA VAL A 11 19.07 2.89 44.72
C VAL A 11 17.63 3.44 44.64
N PRO A 12 16.87 3.55 45.76
CA PRO A 12 15.41 3.64 45.75
C PRO A 12 14.88 5.08 45.74
N VAL A 13 13.74 5.29 45.07
CA VAL A 13 12.85 6.44 45.29
C VAL A 13 11.53 5.91 45.81
N ALA A 14 11.12 6.40 46.97
CA ALA A 14 9.93 5.96 47.71
C ALA A 14 8.63 6.30 46.99
N LEU A 15 7.73 5.32 46.87
CA LEU A 15 6.31 5.52 46.57
C LEU A 15 5.50 5.01 47.78
N HIS A 16 4.72 5.91 48.37
CA HIS A 16 3.68 5.60 49.35
C HIS A 16 2.59 4.70 48.72
N PRO A 17 1.89 3.89 49.53
CA PRO A 17 1.09 2.77 49.04
C PRO A 17 -0.25 3.22 48.45
N PHE A 18 -0.56 2.76 47.24
CA PHE A 18 -1.92 2.77 46.69
C PHE A 18 -2.78 1.73 47.42
N PRO A 19 -4.04 2.04 47.78
CA PRO A 19 -4.94 1.06 48.37
C PRO A 19 -5.29 -0.04 47.35
N ALA A 20 -5.22 -1.28 47.82
CA ALA A 20 -5.59 -2.47 47.09
C ALA A 20 -7.09 -2.49 46.84
N GLU A 21 -7.51 -2.39 45.58
CA GLU A 21 -8.73 -2.99 45.03
C GLU A 21 -8.73 -2.81 43.50
N ILE A 22 -7.97 -3.67 42.81
CA ILE A 22 -8.09 -3.84 41.36
C ILE A 22 -9.14 -4.94 41.14
N GLY A 23 -10.34 -4.53 40.76
CA GLY A 23 -11.37 -5.43 40.23
C GLY A 23 -10.87 -6.19 38.99
N PRO A 24 -11.47 -7.35 38.65
CA PRO A 24 -10.89 -8.25 37.67
C PRO A 24 -10.79 -7.59 36.29
N VAL A 25 -9.61 -7.69 35.69
CA VAL A 25 -9.37 -7.41 34.27
C VAL A 25 -10.26 -8.34 33.45
N VAL A 26 -11.32 -7.78 32.85
CA VAL A 26 -12.24 -8.53 31.99
C VAL A 26 -11.52 -8.89 30.70
N SER A 27 -11.09 -10.14 30.58
CA SER A 27 -10.75 -10.72 29.29
C SER A 27 -12.02 -10.83 28.45
N LEU A 28 -12.01 -10.21 27.27
CA LEU A 28 -13.12 -10.29 26.31
C LEU A 28 -13.16 -11.70 25.70
N THR A 29 -13.84 -12.60 26.38
CA THR A 29 -14.18 -13.92 25.85
C THR A 29 -15.35 -13.83 24.86
N PRO A 30 -15.53 -14.82 23.95
CA PRO A 30 -16.68 -14.91 23.04
C PRO A 30 -18.05 -14.79 23.71
N ALA A 31 -18.13 -15.05 25.02
CA ALA A 31 -19.32 -14.89 25.84
C ALA A 31 -19.79 -13.42 25.99
N HIS A 32 -18.89 -12.44 25.94
CA HIS A 32 -19.27 -11.02 25.97
C HIS A 32 -19.88 -10.54 24.64
N LEU A 33 -19.47 -11.11 23.52
CA LEU A 33 -20.10 -10.89 22.22
C LEU A 33 -21.53 -11.46 22.22
N ALA A 34 -21.70 -12.66 22.78
CA ALA A 34 -23.00 -13.29 22.98
C ALA A 34 -23.91 -12.49 23.95
N TYR A 35 -23.36 -11.82 24.95
CA TYR A 35 -24.14 -10.96 25.86
C TYR A 35 -24.63 -9.68 25.18
N THR A 36 -23.77 -9.03 24.40
CA THR A 36 -24.15 -7.83 23.63
C THR A 36 -25.20 -8.16 22.58
N LEU A 37 -25.11 -9.33 21.94
CA LEU A 37 -26.13 -9.83 21.02
C LEU A 37 -27.42 -10.26 21.76
N ARG A 38 -27.33 -10.79 23.00
CA ARG A 38 -28.49 -11.15 23.82
C ARG A 38 -29.32 -9.96 24.28
N GLU A 39 -28.72 -8.82 24.59
CA GLU A 39 -29.51 -7.60 24.86
C GLU A 39 -30.24 -7.08 23.61
N PHE A 40 -29.66 -7.25 22.42
CA PHE A 40 -30.36 -7.01 21.15
C PHE A 40 -31.43 -8.08 20.87
N ALA A 41 -31.19 -9.34 21.25
CA ALA A 41 -32.06 -10.51 20.99
C ALA A 41 -33.22 -10.67 21.98
N ASN A 42 -33.25 -9.95 23.12
CA ASN A 42 -34.39 -9.94 24.05
C ASN A 42 -35.68 -9.32 23.50
N ARG A 43 -35.67 -8.91 22.23
CA ARG A 43 -36.84 -8.51 21.45
C ARG A 43 -37.14 -9.67 20.49
N GLY A 44 -38.19 -10.44 20.79
CA GLY A 44 -38.44 -11.75 20.17
C GLY A 44 -38.39 -11.81 18.64
N VAL A 45 -37.86 -12.94 18.13
CA VAL A 45 -37.90 -13.44 16.74
C VAL A 45 -37.93 -12.32 15.68
N PHE A 46 -36.76 -11.73 15.41
CA PHE A 46 -36.60 -10.63 14.45
C PHE A 46 -36.36 -11.11 13.01
N VAL A 47 -37.39 -11.66 12.39
CA VAL A 47 -37.49 -11.46 10.94
C VAL A 47 -37.91 -10.00 10.76
N ARG A 48 -37.06 -9.16 10.17
CA ARG A 48 -37.49 -7.81 9.76
C ARG A 48 -38.64 -7.97 8.76
N LYS A 49 -39.88 -7.85 9.25
CA LYS A 49 -41.07 -8.08 8.46
C LYS A 49 -41.13 -7.09 7.31
N HIS A 50 -41.65 -7.57 6.19
CA HIS A 50 -42.12 -6.74 5.10
C HIS A 50 -42.92 -5.53 5.63
N GLY A 51 -42.72 -4.36 5.03
CA GLY A 51 -43.40 -3.09 5.32
C GLY A 51 -44.92 -3.18 5.28
N LYS A 52 -45.61 -2.05 5.50
CA LYS A 52 -47.06 -1.97 5.83
C LYS A 52 -48.02 -2.78 4.92
N ASN A 53 -47.58 -3.16 3.71
CA ASN A 53 -48.35 -3.91 2.71
C ASN A 53 -47.77 -5.30 2.34
N GLY A 54 -46.84 -5.88 3.13
CA GLY A 54 -46.21 -7.17 2.77
C GLY A 54 -45.07 -7.05 1.74
N THR A 55 -44.58 -5.84 1.47
CA THR A 55 -43.40 -5.55 0.62
C THR A 55 -42.11 -5.39 1.45
N SER A 56 -40.95 -5.91 1.01
CA SER A 56 -39.65 -5.67 1.69
C SER A 56 -39.38 -4.17 1.94
N PHE A 57 -38.67 -3.81 3.03
CA PHE A 57 -38.31 -2.41 3.33
C PHE A 57 -37.23 -1.84 2.39
N TYR A 58 -36.75 -2.67 1.47
CA TYR A 58 -35.86 -2.28 0.39
C TYR A 58 -36.13 -3.11 -0.89
N GLU A 59 -35.69 -2.60 -2.03
CA GLU A 59 -35.71 -3.29 -3.32
C GLU A 59 -34.40 -3.10 -4.09
N LEU A 60 -34.06 -4.08 -4.95
CA LEU A 60 -32.96 -3.93 -5.91
C LEU A 60 -33.50 -3.31 -7.20
N ARG A 61 -32.82 -2.27 -7.68
CA ARG A 61 -33.19 -1.58 -8.91
C ARG A 61 -31.97 -1.34 -9.80
N CYS A 62 -32.10 -1.57 -11.09
CA CYS A 62 -31.03 -1.20 -12.03
C CYS A 62 -30.91 0.31 -12.13
N ILE A 63 -29.67 0.81 -12.04
CA ILE A 63 -29.39 2.26 -12.13
C ILE A 63 -29.64 2.84 -13.53
N SER A 64 -29.68 1.99 -14.56
CA SER A 64 -29.80 2.42 -15.95
C SER A 64 -31.22 2.23 -16.49
N CYS A 65 -31.75 1.00 -16.52
CA CYS A 65 -33.09 0.75 -17.05
C CYS A 65 -34.22 0.83 -16.02
N GLY A 66 -33.91 1.02 -14.73
CA GLY A 66 -34.92 1.12 -13.68
C GLY A 66 -35.68 -0.17 -13.35
N LEU A 67 -35.28 -1.31 -13.94
CA LEU A 67 -35.89 -2.61 -13.67
C LEU A 67 -35.73 -2.98 -12.19
N LYS A 68 -36.84 -3.38 -11.57
CA LYS A 68 -36.83 -4.01 -10.24
C LYS A 68 -36.40 -5.47 -10.38
N VAL A 69 -35.42 -5.88 -9.59
CA VAL A 69 -34.81 -7.21 -9.68
C VAL A 69 -35.02 -7.94 -8.36
N ARG A 70 -35.40 -9.22 -8.41
CA ARG A 70 -35.47 -10.03 -7.18
C ARG A 70 -34.07 -10.56 -6.86
N GLU A 71 -33.70 -10.60 -5.59
CA GLU A 71 -32.36 -11.05 -5.16
C GLU A 71 -32.02 -12.47 -5.66
N LYS A 72 -33.03 -13.34 -5.73
CA LYS A 72 -32.89 -14.71 -6.25
C LYS A 72 -32.66 -14.79 -7.76
N GLU A 73 -33.03 -13.75 -8.51
CA GLU A 73 -32.77 -13.67 -9.95
C GLU A 73 -31.37 -13.14 -10.20
N SER A 74 -30.99 -12.07 -9.52
CA SER A 74 -29.64 -11.53 -9.56
C SER A 74 -29.40 -10.56 -8.40
N SER A 75 -28.22 -10.65 -7.81
CA SER A 75 -27.69 -9.69 -6.82
C SER A 75 -26.47 -8.92 -7.33
N THR A 76 -26.04 -9.19 -8.57
CA THR A 76 -24.77 -8.72 -9.13
C THR A 76 -24.99 -7.67 -10.20
N ARG A 77 -25.60 -8.07 -11.33
CA ARG A 77 -25.87 -7.23 -12.51
C ARG A 77 -27.33 -7.32 -12.91
N CYS A 78 -27.84 -6.29 -13.57
CA CYS A 78 -29.17 -6.33 -14.15
C CYS A 78 -29.30 -7.51 -15.14
N PRO A 79 -30.34 -8.36 -15.02
CA PRO A 79 -30.51 -9.50 -15.92
C PRO A 79 -30.80 -9.08 -17.37
N VAL A 80 -31.23 -7.84 -17.60
CA VAL A 80 -31.57 -7.32 -18.94
C VAL A 80 -30.42 -6.55 -19.55
N CYS A 81 -29.95 -5.47 -18.90
CA CYS A 81 -28.94 -4.58 -19.49
C CYS A 81 -27.53 -4.77 -18.93
N ARG A 82 -27.32 -5.72 -18.01
CA ARG A 82 -26.04 -6.03 -17.34
C ARG A 82 -25.36 -4.87 -16.59
N ARG A 83 -26.02 -3.71 -16.49
CA ARG A 83 -25.57 -2.56 -15.69
C ARG A 83 -25.75 -2.79 -14.18
N PRO A 84 -25.03 -2.04 -13.33
CA PRO A 84 -25.09 -2.22 -11.88
C PRO A 84 -26.50 -2.08 -11.30
N LEU A 85 -26.72 -2.81 -10.21
CA LEU A 85 -27.90 -2.68 -9.36
C LEU A 85 -27.61 -1.75 -8.19
N ASP A 86 -28.65 -1.14 -7.64
CA ASP A 86 -28.62 -0.29 -6.45
C ASP A 86 -29.75 -0.66 -5.49
N VAL A 87 -29.54 -0.46 -4.20
CA VAL A 87 -30.52 -0.78 -3.15
C VAL A 87 -31.32 0.48 -2.82
N ARG A 88 -32.64 0.43 -3.04
CA ARG A 88 -33.58 1.51 -2.73
C ARG A 88 -34.37 1.14 -1.48
N TYR A 89 -34.39 2.03 -0.50
CA TYR A 89 -35.08 1.81 0.78
C TYR A 89 -36.42 2.54 0.85
N ASP A 90 -37.33 2.01 1.65
CA ASP A 90 -38.43 2.75 2.24
C ASP A 90 -37.90 3.57 3.44
N TYR A 91 -37.52 4.83 3.19
CA TYR A 91 -36.96 5.70 4.22
C TYR A 91 -38.00 6.10 5.27
N ASP A 92 -39.29 6.12 4.95
CA ASP A 92 -40.36 6.36 5.92
C ASP A 92 -40.45 5.19 6.91
N TYR A 93 -40.32 3.95 6.41
CA TYR A 93 -40.23 2.76 7.24
C TYR A 93 -39.03 2.82 8.20
N ILE A 94 -37.84 3.19 7.70
CA ILE A 94 -36.63 3.33 8.51
C ILE A 94 -36.82 4.43 9.56
N ARG A 95 -37.26 5.62 9.13
CA ARG A 95 -37.47 6.80 9.99
C ARG A 95 -38.43 6.50 11.15
N ALA A 96 -39.51 5.75 10.89
CA ALA A 96 -40.51 5.41 11.90
C ALA A 96 -40.01 4.42 12.96
N ARG A 97 -38.95 3.64 12.68
CA ARG A 97 -38.43 2.58 13.57
C ARG A 97 -37.07 2.89 14.16
N LEU A 98 -36.36 3.85 13.59
CA LEU A 98 -35.02 4.21 14.02
C LEU A 98 -35.02 4.75 15.46
N ASN A 99 -34.35 4.05 16.36
CA ASN A 99 -34.12 4.54 17.71
C ASN A 99 -32.95 5.54 17.70
N ARG A 100 -33.27 6.83 17.55
CA ARG A 100 -32.27 7.91 17.50
C ARG A 100 -31.43 8.01 18.78
N TYR A 101 -32.01 7.70 19.95
CA TYR A 101 -31.25 7.73 21.20
C TYR A 101 -30.14 6.67 21.20
N SER A 102 -30.50 5.41 20.93
CA SER A 102 -29.53 4.30 20.81
C SER A 102 -28.49 4.56 19.73
N LEU A 103 -28.92 5.11 18.58
CA LEU A 103 -28.02 5.52 17.51
C LEU A 103 -27.07 6.66 17.92
N LYS A 104 -27.42 7.51 18.89
CA LYS A 104 -26.53 8.58 19.35
C LYS A 104 -25.61 8.16 20.50
N THR A 105 -26.02 7.20 21.33
CA THR A 105 -25.30 6.83 22.55
C THR A 105 -24.48 5.55 22.44
N SER A 106 -24.76 4.67 21.48
CA SER A 106 -24.00 3.43 21.30
C SER A 106 -22.60 3.71 20.74
N PRO A 107 -21.57 2.91 21.07
CA PRO A 107 -20.23 3.05 20.50
C PRO A 107 -20.23 2.96 18.97
N VAL A 108 -19.37 3.75 18.32
CA VAL A 108 -19.18 3.76 16.87
C VAL A 108 -18.69 2.39 16.39
N LYS A 109 -19.46 1.72 15.53
CA LYS A 109 -19.11 0.46 14.85
C LYS A 109 -20.04 0.19 13.68
N ALA A 110 -19.62 -0.56 12.67
CA ALA A 110 -20.46 -0.81 11.48
C ALA A 110 -21.79 -1.49 11.83
N LEU A 111 -21.78 -2.41 12.81
CA LEU A 111 -22.98 -3.11 13.29
C LEU A 111 -24.03 -2.21 13.95
N LYS A 112 -23.67 -1.00 14.38
CA LYS A 112 -24.63 -0.06 14.94
C LYS A 112 -25.65 0.43 13.90
N TYR A 113 -25.29 0.37 12.62
CA TYR A 113 -26.09 0.89 11.52
C TYR A 113 -26.93 -0.19 10.82
N LEU A 114 -27.24 -1.31 11.49
CA LEU A 114 -28.02 -2.41 10.91
C LEU A 114 -29.34 -1.95 10.28
N ASP A 115 -30.01 -0.93 10.82
CA ASP A 115 -31.25 -0.36 10.26
C ASP A 115 -31.10 0.21 8.85
N PHE A 116 -29.86 0.48 8.44
CA PHE A 116 -29.51 0.96 7.11
C PHE A 116 -28.92 -0.14 6.22
N TYR A 117 -28.90 -1.41 6.64
CA TYR A 117 -28.45 -2.51 5.78
C TYR A 117 -29.64 -3.32 5.27
N PRO A 118 -29.57 -3.87 4.05
CA PRO A 118 -30.67 -4.62 3.44
C PRO A 118 -30.66 -6.08 3.92
N LEU A 119 -30.65 -6.25 5.24
CA LEU A 119 -30.62 -7.54 5.92
C LEU A 119 -32.00 -7.81 6.51
N LEU A 120 -32.49 -9.02 6.31
CA LEU A 120 -33.80 -9.49 6.76
C LEU A 120 -33.70 -10.35 8.02
N ASP A 121 -32.65 -11.15 8.11
CA ASP A 121 -32.39 -12.08 9.21
C ASP A 121 -31.12 -11.67 9.97
N LEU A 122 -31.32 -11.09 11.15
CA LEU A 122 -30.23 -10.58 11.97
C LEU A 122 -29.43 -11.69 12.65
N ASP A 123 -29.96 -12.92 12.76
CA ASP A 123 -29.24 -14.06 13.33
C ASP A 123 -28.14 -14.57 12.38
N LEU A 124 -28.22 -14.21 11.10
CA LEU A 124 -27.25 -14.60 10.09
C LEU A 124 -26.10 -13.61 9.93
N VAL A 125 -26.11 -12.47 10.63
CA VAL A 125 -25.11 -11.39 10.51
C VAL A 125 -23.69 -11.92 10.70
N VAL A 126 -22.86 -11.64 9.70
CA VAL A 126 -21.43 -11.95 9.69
C VAL A 126 -20.65 -10.68 9.99
N SER A 127 -19.86 -10.65 11.06
CA SER A 127 -19.04 -9.50 11.44
C SER A 127 -17.73 -9.92 12.08
N MET A 128 -16.71 -9.08 11.89
CA MET A 128 -15.43 -9.17 12.58
C MET A 128 -15.20 -7.94 13.48
N ASN A 129 -16.28 -7.26 13.88
CA ASN A 129 -16.26 -5.96 14.56
C ASN A 129 -15.57 -4.86 13.73
N GLU A 130 -15.78 -4.85 12.43
CA GLU A 130 -15.32 -3.80 11.53
C GLU A 130 -16.09 -2.48 11.70
N GLY A 131 -15.53 -1.42 11.12
CA GLY A 131 -15.93 -0.05 11.42
C GLY A 131 -15.43 0.42 12.78
N GLY A 132 -15.99 1.52 13.28
CA GLY A 132 -15.45 2.20 14.47
C GLY A 132 -14.05 2.76 14.25
N THR A 133 -13.65 2.95 12.99
CA THR A 133 -12.30 3.37 12.64
C THR A 133 -12.07 4.83 13.02
N ALA A 134 -10.84 5.17 13.40
CA ALA A 134 -10.52 6.50 13.84
C ALA A 134 -10.70 7.57 12.74
N LEU A 135 -11.23 8.72 13.15
CA LEU A 135 -11.21 9.96 12.37
C LEU A 135 -10.10 10.84 12.94
N TYR A 136 -8.90 10.73 12.39
CA TYR A 136 -7.72 11.45 12.87
C TYR A 136 -7.81 12.92 12.45
N ARG A 137 -7.70 13.84 13.41
CA ARG A 137 -7.48 15.25 13.09
C ARG A 137 -6.01 15.46 12.75
N CYS A 138 -5.72 15.86 11.53
CA CYS A 138 -4.37 16.23 11.12
C CYS A 138 -4.03 17.59 11.72
N THR A 139 -2.89 17.68 12.39
CA THR A 139 -2.44 18.96 12.98
C THR A 139 -1.28 19.53 12.17
N ARG A 140 -0.20 18.75 12.01
CA ARG A 140 1.03 19.22 11.37
C ARG A 140 0.87 19.43 9.87
N LEU A 141 0.16 18.54 9.21
CA LEU A 141 -0.19 18.63 7.80
C LEU A 141 -1.19 19.77 7.55
N ALA A 142 -2.14 19.96 8.47
CA ALA A 142 -3.09 21.05 8.39
C ALA A 142 -2.38 22.41 8.50
N ASP A 143 -1.50 22.59 9.50
CA ASP A 143 -0.70 23.80 9.68
C ASP A 143 0.18 24.09 8.46
N ARG A 144 0.83 23.05 7.91
CA ARG A 144 1.69 23.19 6.72
C ARG A 144 0.93 23.64 5.47
N LEU A 145 -0.30 23.15 5.29
CA LEU A 145 -1.12 23.46 4.13
C LEU A 145 -2.07 24.65 4.36
N GLY A 146 -2.15 25.15 5.59
CA GLY A 146 -3.04 26.25 5.96
C GLY A 146 -4.50 25.84 6.21
N PHE A 147 -4.80 24.57 6.49
CA PHE A 147 -6.14 24.13 6.87
C PHE A 147 -6.43 24.37 8.35
N ARG A 148 -7.65 24.81 8.67
CA ARG A 148 -8.15 24.87 10.06
C ARG A 148 -8.58 23.50 10.59
N SER A 149 -9.21 22.70 9.73
CA SER A 149 -9.91 21.46 10.09
C SER A 149 -9.76 20.40 9.00
N LEU A 150 -8.63 19.67 9.05
CA LEU A 150 -8.36 18.54 8.18
C LEU A 150 -8.44 17.23 8.97
N TYR A 151 -9.16 16.25 8.44
CA TYR A 151 -9.35 14.95 9.06
C TYR A 151 -9.04 13.80 8.09
N ILE A 152 -8.63 12.65 8.64
CA ILE A 152 -8.43 11.41 7.92
C ILE A 152 -9.31 10.32 8.51
N LYS A 153 -10.21 9.78 7.71
CA LYS A 153 -10.93 8.56 8.03
C LYS A 153 -10.02 7.37 7.72
N ASN A 154 -9.37 6.81 8.74
CA ASN A 154 -8.37 5.75 8.56
C ASN A 154 -9.00 4.36 8.58
N GLU A 155 -9.31 3.86 7.39
CA GLU A 155 -9.91 2.53 7.20
C GLU A 155 -8.91 1.38 7.28
N GLY A 156 -7.61 1.69 7.43
CA GLY A 156 -6.55 0.71 7.62
C GLY A 156 -6.60 -0.02 8.98
N ALA A 157 -7.45 0.42 9.89
CA ALA A 157 -7.68 -0.20 11.20
C ALA A 157 -8.77 -1.28 11.20
N ASN A 158 -9.43 -1.51 10.06
CA ASN A 158 -10.39 -2.62 9.94
C ASN A 158 -9.68 -4.00 10.06
N PRO A 159 -10.40 -5.10 10.34
CA PRO A 159 -9.82 -6.41 10.64
C PRO A 159 -8.83 -6.96 9.61
N THR A 160 -9.07 -6.76 8.31
CA THR A 160 -8.15 -7.19 7.23
C THR A 160 -7.23 -6.06 6.76
N GLY A 161 -7.31 -4.91 7.41
CA GLY A 161 -6.50 -3.72 7.17
C GLY A 161 -7.04 -2.80 6.07
N VAL A 162 -8.32 -2.93 5.67
CA VAL A 162 -8.92 -2.15 4.56
C VAL A 162 -10.42 -1.88 4.74
N PHE A 163 -10.92 -0.81 4.12
CA PHE A 163 -12.35 -0.42 4.12
C PHE A 163 -13.32 -1.47 3.57
N LYS A 164 -12.81 -2.44 2.79
CA LYS A 164 -13.63 -3.46 2.11
C LYS A 164 -14.38 -4.35 3.09
N ASP A 165 -13.88 -4.46 4.32
CA ASP A 165 -14.48 -5.22 5.43
C ASP A 165 -15.92 -4.81 5.70
N ARG A 166 -16.21 -3.51 5.69
CA ARG A 166 -17.57 -2.99 5.87
C ARG A 166 -18.54 -3.56 4.84
N GLY A 167 -18.11 -3.63 3.58
CA GLY A 167 -18.89 -4.20 2.50
C GLY A 167 -19.03 -5.71 2.62
N SER A 168 -17.96 -6.40 3.04
CA SER A 168 -17.94 -7.85 3.24
C SER A 168 -18.88 -8.29 4.37
N LEU A 169 -19.08 -7.48 5.42
CA LEU A 169 -20.13 -7.73 6.41
C LEU A 169 -21.50 -7.93 5.75
N VAL A 170 -21.94 -6.94 4.95
CA VAL A 170 -23.27 -7.01 4.33
C VAL A 170 -23.30 -8.12 3.30
N GLU A 171 -22.29 -8.20 2.44
CA GLU A 171 -22.24 -9.15 1.33
C GLU A 171 -22.26 -10.61 1.80
N LEU A 172 -21.45 -10.98 2.80
CA LEU A 172 -21.40 -12.35 3.30
C LEU A 172 -22.62 -12.69 4.17
N THR A 173 -23.23 -11.69 4.83
CA THR A 173 -24.53 -11.89 5.47
C THR A 173 -25.60 -12.20 4.43
N LYS A 174 -25.65 -11.46 3.31
CA LYS A 174 -26.56 -11.74 2.19
C LYS A 174 -26.30 -13.12 1.57
N ALA A 175 -25.04 -13.54 1.45
CA ALA A 175 -24.71 -14.88 0.98
C ALA A 175 -25.36 -15.97 1.87
N LYS A 176 -25.34 -15.81 3.19
CA LYS A 176 -26.02 -16.72 4.13
C LYS A 176 -27.54 -16.65 4.01
N GLU A 177 -28.13 -15.46 3.94
CA GLU A 177 -29.59 -15.30 3.75
C GLU A 177 -30.10 -15.96 2.46
N LEU A 178 -29.28 -15.93 1.40
CA LEU A 178 -29.59 -16.56 0.11
C LEU A 178 -29.28 -18.07 0.09
N GLY A 179 -28.77 -18.64 1.19
CA GLY A 179 -28.45 -20.06 1.30
C GLY A 179 -27.26 -20.50 0.42
N ALA A 180 -26.32 -19.60 0.15
CA ALA A 180 -25.16 -19.90 -0.67
C ALA A 180 -24.29 -21.01 -0.04
N LYS A 181 -23.84 -21.97 -0.86
CA LYS A 181 -22.97 -23.07 -0.40
C LYS A 181 -21.50 -22.68 -0.32
N ALA A 182 -21.11 -21.69 -1.12
CA ALA A 182 -19.77 -21.13 -1.18
C ALA A 182 -19.84 -19.72 -1.75
N VAL A 183 -18.73 -19.00 -1.64
CA VAL A 183 -18.53 -17.68 -2.25
C VAL A 183 -17.37 -17.74 -3.23
N CYS A 184 -17.43 -16.91 -4.26
CA CYS A 184 -16.35 -16.77 -5.23
C CYS A 184 -16.08 -15.31 -5.57
N VAL A 185 -14.81 -14.99 -5.81
CA VAL A 185 -14.36 -13.64 -6.16
C VAL A 185 -13.14 -13.69 -7.08
N ALA A 186 -13.12 -12.83 -8.10
CA ALA A 186 -11.92 -12.54 -8.87
C ALA A 186 -11.24 -11.31 -8.28
N SER A 187 -10.11 -11.48 -7.62
CA SER A 187 -9.31 -10.36 -7.09
C SER A 187 -7.92 -10.81 -6.68
N THR A 188 -6.94 -9.95 -6.89
CA THR A 188 -5.52 -10.19 -6.56
C THR A 188 -5.05 -9.48 -5.28
N GLY A 189 -5.95 -8.89 -4.48
CA GLY A 189 -5.55 -8.05 -3.34
C GLY A 189 -6.62 -7.85 -2.27
N ASN A 190 -6.88 -6.58 -1.92
CA ASN A 190 -7.69 -6.18 -0.77
C ASN A 190 -9.09 -6.84 -0.73
N MET A 191 -9.72 -7.02 -1.90
CA MET A 191 -11.04 -7.66 -1.97
C MET A 191 -10.98 -9.15 -1.63
N ALA A 192 -10.02 -9.88 -2.21
CA ALA A 192 -9.82 -11.30 -1.93
C ALA A 192 -9.55 -11.55 -0.44
N ALA A 193 -8.70 -10.73 0.19
CA ALA A 193 -8.41 -10.84 1.61
C ALA A 193 -9.66 -10.62 2.49
N SER A 194 -10.42 -9.55 2.21
CA SER A 194 -11.64 -9.22 2.94
C SER A 194 -12.72 -10.30 2.77
N VAL A 195 -13.02 -10.71 1.54
CA VAL A 195 -14.02 -11.76 1.27
C VAL A 195 -13.62 -13.09 1.93
N ALA A 196 -12.35 -13.49 1.84
CA ALA A 196 -11.87 -14.73 2.45
C ALA A 196 -12.01 -14.72 3.98
N ALA A 197 -11.66 -13.61 4.63
CA ALA A 197 -11.80 -13.47 6.08
C ALA A 197 -13.26 -13.61 6.53
N TYR A 198 -14.17 -12.91 5.87
CA TYR A 198 -15.60 -12.95 6.23
C TYR A 198 -16.25 -14.27 5.85
N ALA A 199 -15.83 -14.91 4.76
CA ALA A 199 -16.28 -16.26 4.41
C ALA A 199 -15.85 -17.28 5.48
N SER A 200 -14.65 -17.14 6.02
CA SER A 200 -14.15 -17.97 7.13
C SER A 200 -15.05 -17.85 8.37
N VAL A 201 -15.38 -16.61 8.78
CA VAL A 201 -16.31 -16.34 9.89
C VAL A 201 -17.72 -16.85 9.59
N ALA A 202 -18.16 -16.75 8.34
CA ALA A 202 -19.47 -17.23 7.89
C ALA A 202 -19.57 -18.77 7.80
N GLY A 203 -18.45 -19.50 7.90
CA GLY A 203 -18.39 -20.94 7.64
C GLY A 203 -18.60 -21.30 6.16
N LEU A 204 -18.35 -20.36 5.24
CA LEU A 204 -18.53 -20.55 3.81
C LEU A 204 -17.18 -20.87 3.15
N THR A 205 -17.19 -21.81 2.21
CA THR A 205 -16.02 -22.02 1.34
C THR A 205 -15.80 -20.78 0.48
N CYS A 206 -14.58 -20.25 0.43
CA CYS A 206 -14.21 -19.13 -0.43
C CYS A 206 -13.30 -19.58 -1.57
N TYR A 207 -13.72 -19.31 -2.81
CA TYR A 207 -12.89 -19.50 -4.00
C TYR A 207 -12.37 -18.15 -4.50
N VAL A 208 -11.06 -18.06 -4.71
CA VAL A 208 -10.41 -16.85 -5.24
C VAL A 208 -9.77 -17.20 -6.58
N LEU A 209 -10.20 -16.54 -7.65
CA LEU A 209 -9.63 -16.74 -8.98
C LEU A 209 -8.72 -15.56 -9.33
N VAL A 210 -7.52 -15.88 -9.81
CA VAL A 210 -6.49 -14.90 -10.20
C VAL A 210 -5.75 -15.37 -11.44
N PRO A 211 -5.13 -14.47 -12.22
CA PRO A 211 -4.17 -14.87 -13.25
C PRO A 211 -2.98 -15.66 -12.68
N GLU A 212 -2.47 -16.60 -13.46
CA GLU A 212 -1.18 -17.26 -13.21
C GLU A 212 -0.06 -16.22 -13.03
N GLY A 213 0.84 -16.46 -12.07
CA GLY A 213 1.93 -15.53 -11.77
C GLY A 213 1.55 -14.34 -10.88
N THR A 214 0.30 -14.26 -10.40
CA THR A 214 -0.07 -13.28 -9.37
C THR A 214 0.84 -13.46 -8.13
N PRO A 215 1.55 -12.40 -7.68
CA PRO A 215 2.50 -12.53 -6.57
C PRO A 215 1.85 -13.07 -5.30
N ILE A 216 2.38 -14.18 -4.77
CA ILE A 216 1.85 -14.87 -3.58
C ILE A 216 1.77 -13.92 -2.39
N GLY A 217 2.72 -12.99 -2.25
CA GLY A 217 2.71 -11.98 -1.17
C GLY A 217 1.41 -11.16 -1.11
N LYS A 218 0.77 -10.86 -2.26
CA LYS A 218 -0.52 -10.15 -2.31
C LYS A 218 -1.71 -11.03 -1.91
N LEU A 219 -1.55 -12.34 -2.06
CA LEU A 219 -2.57 -13.35 -1.79
C LEU A 219 -2.42 -14.01 -0.40
N ALA A 220 -1.33 -13.71 0.31
CA ALA A 220 -0.99 -14.33 1.58
C ALA A 220 -2.15 -14.28 2.58
N GLN A 221 -2.78 -13.11 2.78
CA GLN A 221 -3.94 -12.99 3.68
C GLN A 221 -5.11 -13.88 3.23
N ALA A 222 -5.47 -13.87 1.94
CA ALA A 222 -6.60 -14.67 1.46
C ALA A 222 -6.35 -16.18 1.69
N LEU A 223 -5.13 -16.66 1.40
CA LEU A 223 -4.70 -18.03 1.67
C LEU A 223 -4.72 -18.34 3.18
N SER A 224 -4.22 -17.43 4.02
CA SER A 224 -4.21 -17.60 5.48
C SER A 224 -5.62 -17.70 6.07
N TYR A 225 -6.62 -17.04 5.48
CA TYR A 225 -8.03 -17.16 5.88
C TYR A 225 -8.73 -18.42 5.32
N GLY A 226 -8.01 -19.26 4.56
CA GLY A 226 -8.52 -20.54 4.05
C GLY A 226 -9.15 -20.46 2.66
N ALA A 227 -8.89 -19.39 1.88
CA ALA A 227 -9.36 -19.32 0.52
C ALA A 227 -8.76 -20.41 -0.37
N ARG A 228 -9.60 -21.01 -1.21
CA ARG A 228 -9.21 -21.94 -2.28
C ARG A 228 -8.79 -21.13 -3.50
N LEU A 229 -7.49 -20.96 -3.66
CA LEU A 229 -6.92 -20.19 -4.77
C LEU A 229 -6.89 -21.00 -6.07
N LEU A 230 -7.37 -20.40 -7.15
CA LEU A 230 -7.38 -20.94 -8.50
C LEU A 230 -6.61 -19.98 -9.41
N GLN A 231 -5.44 -20.42 -9.88
CA GLN A 231 -4.66 -19.65 -10.85
C GLN A 231 -5.10 -20.00 -12.28
N VAL A 232 -5.55 -18.99 -13.01
CA VAL A 232 -6.05 -19.09 -14.38
C VAL A 232 -4.91 -18.73 -15.33
N ARG A 233 -4.57 -19.65 -16.24
CA ARG A 233 -3.62 -19.39 -17.33
C ARG A 233 -4.24 -18.47 -18.38
N GLY A 234 -4.32 -17.19 -18.05
CA GLY A 234 -5.00 -16.18 -18.84
C GLY A 234 -4.94 -14.81 -18.18
N THR A 235 -5.75 -13.89 -18.68
CA THR A 235 -5.83 -12.51 -18.19
C THR A 235 -6.70 -12.40 -16.94
N TYR A 236 -6.70 -11.22 -16.31
CA TYR A 236 -7.66 -10.92 -15.24
C TYR A 236 -9.11 -11.03 -15.73
N THR A 237 -9.37 -10.60 -16.96
CA THR A 237 -10.68 -10.71 -17.60
C THR A 237 -11.14 -12.16 -17.70
N ASP A 238 -10.22 -13.08 -18.04
CA ASP A 238 -10.52 -14.52 -18.06
C ASP A 238 -10.88 -15.05 -16.67
N ALA A 239 -10.12 -14.67 -15.64
CA ALA A 239 -10.40 -15.04 -14.26
C ALA A 239 -11.76 -14.50 -13.76
N ALA A 240 -12.07 -13.24 -14.08
CA ALA A 240 -13.36 -12.62 -13.75
C ALA A 240 -14.53 -13.34 -14.43
N ARG A 241 -14.43 -13.59 -15.75
CA ARG A 241 -15.44 -14.33 -16.51
C ARG A 241 -15.67 -15.73 -15.94
N LEU A 242 -14.61 -16.49 -15.67
CA LEU A 242 -14.72 -17.82 -15.07
C LEU A 242 -15.33 -17.78 -13.67
N THR A 243 -15.10 -16.71 -12.90
CA THR A 243 -15.72 -16.55 -11.57
C THR A 243 -17.22 -16.32 -11.69
N GLU A 244 -17.66 -15.47 -12.64
CA GLU A 244 -19.08 -15.27 -12.96
C GLU A 244 -19.75 -16.58 -13.39
N GLU A 245 -19.15 -17.30 -14.35
CA GLU A 245 -19.67 -18.60 -14.83
C GLU A 245 -19.73 -19.65 -13.71
N MET A 246 -18.72 -19.68 -12.82
CA MET A 246 -18.70 -20.60 -11.68
C MET A 246 -19.79 -20.26 -10.66
N SER A 247 -20.06 -18.97 -10.42
CA SER A 247 -21.17 -18.54 -9.57
C SER A 247 -22.50 -19.05 -10.12
N GLU A 248 -22.78 -18.79 -11.40
CA GLU A 248 -24.03 -19.17 -12.05
C GLU A 248 -24.22 -20.68 -12.10
N ARG A 249 -23.19 -21.45 -12.49
CA ARG A 249 -23.27 -22.90 -12.66
C ARG A 249 -23.42 -23.66 -11.34
N HIS A 250 -22.75 -23.20 -10.27
CA HIS A 250 -22.70 -23.93 -9.00
C HIS A 250 -23.58 -23.33 -7.90
N GLY A 251 -24.26 -22.20 -8.18
CA GLY A 251 -25.06 -21.48 -7.19
C GLY A 251 -24.19 -20.91 -6.06
N PHE A 252 -22.95 -20.54 -6.37
CA PHE A 252 -22.07 -19.86 -5.42
C PHE A 252 -22.38 -18.36 -5.41
N TYR A 253 -22.20 -17.72 -4.27
CA TYR A 253 -22.37 -16.27 -4.19
C TYR A 253 -21.18 -15.55 -4.83
N LEU A 254 -21.45 -14.72 -5.83
CA LEU A 254 -20.44 -13.90 -6.47
C LEU A 254 -20.18 -12.64 -5.64
N ALA A 255 -19.06 -12.63 -4.93
CA ALA A 255 -18.61 -11.53 -4.10
C ALA A 255 -17.80 -10.51 -4.93
N GLY A 256 -17.86 -9.23 -4.55
CA GLY A 256 -17.12 -8.16 -5.21
C GLY A 256 -17.81 -6.80 -5.13
N ASP A 257 -17.45 -5.89 -6.02
CA ASP A 257 -17.99 -4.53 -6.11
C ASP A 257 -19.42 -4.52 -6.72
N TYR A 258 -20.34 -5.25 -6.08
CA TYR A 258 -21.77 -5.38 -6.45
C TYR A 258 -22.69 -4.63 -5.46
N ALA A 259 -24.00 -4.69 -5.71
CA ALA A 259 -25.01 -3.85 -5.05
C ALA A 259 -24.92 -3.84 -3.51
N PHE A 260 -24.76 -5.01 -2.89
CA PHE A 260 -24.76 -5.12 -1.43
C PHE A 260 -23.47 -4.63 -0.77
N ARG A 261 -22.36 -4.61 -1.50
CA ARG A 261 -21.08 -4.11 -0.96
C ARG A 261 -21.12 -2.61 -0.67
N VAL A 262 -21.81 -1.85 -1.51
CA VAL A 262 -22.06 -0.40 -1.33
C VAL A 262 -22.75 -0.14 0.01
N GLU A 263 -23.70 -1.01 0.39
CA GLU A 263 -24.52 -0.84 1.59
C GLU A 263 -23.74 -0.97 2.89
N GLY A 264 -22.70 -1.80 2.90
CA GLY A 264 -21.80 -1.85 4.05
C GLY A 264 -20.84 -0.67 4.07
N GLN A 265 -20.23 -0.36 2.91
CA GLN A 265 -19.24 0.71 2.78
C GLN A 265 -19.78 2.10 3.11
N LYS A 266 -21.08 2.36 2.92
CA LYS A 266 -21.70 3.67 3.23
C LYS A 266 -21.63 4.04 4.71
N SER A 267 -21.41 3.04 5.59
CA SER A 267 -21.20 3.27 7.02
C SER A 267 -20.00 4.17 7.33
N GLN A 268 -19.04 4.32 6.42
CA GLN A 268 -17.99 5.33 6.54
C GLN A 268 -18.58 6.73 6.75
N SER A 269 -19.61 7.10 5.99
CA SER A 269 -20.25 8.42 6.08
C SER A 269 -21.01 8.59 7.38
N PHE A 270 -21.66 7.53 7.85
CA PHE A 270 -22.37 7.53 9.13
C PHE A 270 -21.40 7.78 10.27
N GLU A 271 -20.26 7.09 10.27
CA GLU A 271 -19.21 7.29 11.28
C GLU A 271 -18.58 8.67 11.16
N ILE A 272 -18.31 9.17 9.96
CA ILE A 272 -17.79 10.54 9.77
C ILE A 272 -18.73 11.57 10.40
N VAL A 273 -20.04 11.47 10.14
CA VAL A 273 -21.03 12.37 10.73
C VAL A 273 -21.05 12.24 12.25
N GLU A 274 -21.09 11.02 12.77
CA GLU A 274 -21.14 10.76 14.20
C GLU A 274 -19.89 11.27 14.93
N GLN A 275 -18.71 11.05 14.36
CA GLN A 275 -17.41 11.49 14.90
C GLN A 275 -17.16 12.99 14.72
N LEU A 276 -17.98 13.68 13.92
CA LEU A 276 -18.03 15.14 13.79
C LEU A 276 -19.25 15.72 14.51
N ASP A 277 -19.65 15.10 15.63
CA ASP A 277 -20.74 15.54 16.49
C ASP A 277 -22.07 15.74 15.74
N TRP A 278 -22.42 14.77 14.89
CA TRP A 278 -23.62 14.77 14.06
C TRP A 278 -23.67 15.89 13.01
N GLN A 279 -22.50 16.34 12.54
CA GLN A 279 -22.39 17.32 11.46
C GLN A 279 -21.75 16.71 10.21
N ALA A 280 -22.30 17.05 9.04
CA ALA A 280 -21.63 16.73 7.78
C ALA A 280 -20.41 17.65 7.58
N PRO A 281 -19.28 17.13 7.07
CA PRO A 281 -18.14 17.96 6.66
C PRO A 281 -18.52 18.82 5.44
N ALA A 282 -17.70 19.80 5.10
CA ALA A 282 -17.92 20.60 3.89
C ALA A 282 -17.52 19.83 2.62
N ALA A 283 -16.45 19.04 2.70
CA ALA A 283 -15.97 18.21 1.60
C ALA A 283 -15.42 16.86 2.09
N VAL A 284 -15.61 15.82 1.28
CA VAL A 284 -15.03 14.49 1.49
C VAL A 284 -14.26 14.08 0.25
N ILE A 285 -12.98 13.77 0.43
CA ILE A 285 -12.06 13.39 -0.64
C ILE A 285 -11.90 11.87 -0.62
N VAL A 286 -12.28 11.21 -1.72
CA VAL A 286 -12.37 9.75 -1.84
C VAL A 286 -11.53 9.26 -3.03
N PRO A 287 -10.60 8.30 -2.82
CA PRO A 287 -9.87 7.70 -3.93
C PRO A 287 -10.78 6.75 -4.72
N MET A 288 -10.63 6.72 -6.05
CA MET A 288 -11.53 5.95 -6.92
C MET A 288 -10.79 4.95 -7.81
N GLY A 289 -11.06 3.66 -7.60
CA GLY A 289 -10.84 2.59 -8.58
C GLY A 289 -12.15 2.27 -9.31
N CYS A 290 -12.85 1.23 -8.87
CA CYS A 290 -14.14 0.79 -9.44
C CYS A 290 -15.30 1.78 -9.28
N GLY A 291 -15.16 2.85 -8.48
CA GLY A 291 -16.21 3.82 -8.18
C GLY A 291 -17.15 3.44 -7.03
N THR A 292 -17.14 2.18 -6.57
CA THR A 292 -18.04 1.65 -5.54
C THR A 292 -17.93 2.39 -4.21
N ASN A 293 -16.70 2.70 -3.75
CA ASN A 293 -16.52 3.41 -2.47
C ASN A 293 -17.07 4.85 -2.54
N MET A 294 -16.84 5.55 -3.66
CA MET A 294 -17.39 6.89 -3.88
C MET A 294 -18.92 6.86 -3.85
N ALA A 295 -19.53 5.90 -4.55
CA ALA A 295 -20.97 5.70 -4.54
C ALA A 295 -21.50 5.41 -3.14
N ALA A 296 -20.82 4.55 -2.38
CA ALA A 296 -21.19 4.18 -1.02
C ALA A 296 -21.11 5.37 -0.06
N VAL A 297 -20.00 6.10 -0.06
CA VAL A 297 -19.83 7.25 0.83
C VAL A 297 -20.89 8.31 0.52
N TRP A 298 -21.13 8.60 -0.77
CA TRP A 298 -22.19 9.55 -1.14
C TRP A 298 -23.58 9.08 -0.70
N LYS A 299 -23.89 7.79 -0.90
CA LYS A 299 -25.15 7.19 -0.48
C LYS A 299 -25.37 7.34 1.03
N GLY A 300 -24.35 7.10 1.85
CA GLY A 300 -24.47 7.25 3.30
C GLY A 300 -24.83 8.69 3.72
N PHE A 301 -24.21 9.71 3.13
CA PHE A 301 -24.59 11.10 3.41
C PHE A 301 -26.03 11.40 2.96
N LYS A 302 -26.41 10.97 1.75
CA LYS A 302 -27.79 11.14 1.27
C LYS A 302 -28.82 10.49 2.17
N GLU A 303 -28.55 9.29 2.68
CA GLU A 303 -29.47 8.60 3.58
C GLU A 303 -29.66 9.35 4.89
N PHE A 304 -28.57 9.78 5.55
CA PHE A 304 -28.66 10.57 6.78
C PHE A 304 -29.37 11.90 6.56
N TYR A 305 -29.19 12.53 5.41
CA TYR A 305 -29.92 13.75 5.03
C TYR A 305 -31.42 13.46 4.85
N GLU A 306 -31.75 12.42 4.09
CA GLU A 306 -33.13 12.02 3.78
C GLU A 306 -33.94 11.69 5.03
N ILE A 307 -33.33 11.09 6.06
CA ILE A 307 -34.01 10.80 7.34
C ILE A 307 -33.89 11.91 8.39
N GLY A 308 -33.30 13.05 8.03
CA GLY A 308 -33.17 14.25 8.87
C GLY A 308 -32.23 14.06 10.07
N LEU A 309 -31.14 13.31 9.91
CA LEU A 309 -30.05 13.24 10.89
C LEU A 309 -28.97 14.31 10.66
N ILE A 310 -28.87 14.81 9.42
CA ILE A 310 -28.06 15.96 9.02
C ILE A 310 -28.91 16.89 8.16
N ASP A 311 -28.52 18.15 8.08
CA ASP A 311 -29.23 19.24 7.40
C ASP A 311 -28.52 19.75 6.13
N ARG A 312 -27.34 19.21 5.82
CA ARG A 312 -26.55 19.54 4.64
C ARG A 312 -25.81 18.33 4.11
N LEU A 313 -25.46 18.38 2.82
CA LEU A 313 -24.67 17.36 2.14
C LEU A 313 -23.26 17.88 1.87
N PRO A 314 -22.20 17.05 2.01
CA PRO A 314 -20.84 17.43 1.66
C PRO A 314 -20.65 17.44 0.14
N ARG A 315 -19.67 18.21 -0.33
CA ARG A 315 -19.14 18.06 -1.69
C ARG A 315 -18.29 16.80 -1.77
N MET A 316 -18.55 15.94 -2.75
CA MET A 316 -17.77 14.72 -2.97
C MET A 316 -16.63 15.00 -3.95
N ILE A 317 -15.40 14.78 -3.53
CA ILE A 317 -14.21 15.01 -4.35
C ILE A 317 -13.59 13.66 -4.69
N GLY A 318 -13.60 13.31 -5.97
CA GLY A 318 -13.05 12.06 -6.47
C GLY A 318 -11.62 12.23 -6.95
N VAL A 319 -10.75 11.28 -6.64
CA VAL A 319 -9.36 11.34 -7.06
C VAL A 319 -8.93 10.02 -7.73
N GLN A 320 -8.26 10.11 -8.87
CA GLN A 320 -7.71 8.95 -9.60
C GLN A 320 -6.24 9.18 -9.96
N ALA A 321 -5.48 8.09 -10.09
CA ALA A 321 -4.14 8.14 -10.66
C ALA A 321 -4.22 8.37 -12.19
N ASP A 322 -3.28 9.12 -12.75
CA ASP A 322 -3.23 9.50 -14.17
C ASP A 322 -3.21 8.30 -15.13
N GLY A 323 -2.45 7.26 -14.79
CA GLY A 323 -2.38 6.02 -15.57
C GLY A 323 -3.64 5.14 -15.45
N CYS A 324 -4.65 5.54 -14.67
CA CYS A 324 -5.96 4.88 -14.62
C CYS A 324 -7.07 5.82 -14.12
N ALA A 325 -7.49 6.79 -14.95
CA ALA A 325 -8.53 7.77 -14.62
C ALA A 325 -9.80 7.73 -15.51
N PRO A 326 -10.44 6.57 -15.77
CA PRO A 326 -11.59 6.49 -16.68
C PRO A 326 -12.83 7.27 -16.19
N ILE A 327 -13.06 7.33 -14.87
CA ILE A 327 -14.21 8.03 -14.29
C ILE A 327 -14.02 9.54 -14.42
N LEU A 328 -12.83 10.05 -14.06
CA LEU A 328 -12.56 11.48 -14.11
C LEU A 328 -12.43 12.00 -15.54
N THR A 329 -11.87 11.21 -16.46
CA THR A 329 -11.90 11.52 -17.89
C THR A 329 -13.34 11.70 -18.39
N ALA A 330 -14.24 10.77 -18.04
CA ALA A 330 -15.65 10.89 -18.41
C ALA A 330 -16.35 12.10 -17.75
N PHE A 331 -16.05 12.38 -16.47
CA PHE A 331 -16.58 13.53 -15.75
C PHE A 331 -16.19 14.86 -16.40
N GLN A 332 -14.90 15.05 -16.68
CA GLN A 332 -14.35 16.26 -17.29
C GLN A 332 -14.88 16.49 -18.71
N GLN A 333 -15.15 15.42 -19.45
CA GLN A 333 -15.70 15.47 -20.81
C GLN A 333 -17.23 15.54 -20.84
N GLY A 334 -17.90 15.61 -19.69
CA GLY A 334 -19.37 15.65 -19.62
C GLY A 334 -20.05 14.39 -20.17
N ARG A 335 -19.37 13.24 -20.17
CA ARG A 335 -19.91 11.98 -20.72
C ARG A 335 -20.82 11.27 -19.73
N GLU A 336 -21.88 10.65 -20.23
CA GLU A 336 -22.76 9.81 -19.40
C GLU A 336 -22.18 8.43 -19.09
N GLN A 337 -21.09 8.03 -19.75
CA GLN A 337 -20.47 6.72 -19.56
C GLN A 337 -18.95 6.83 -19.49
N THR A 338 -18.35 5.88 -18.76
CA THR A 338 -16.91 5.66 -18.74
C THR A 338 -16.47 4.93 -20.00
N VAL A 339 -15.28 5.26 -20.48
CA VAL A 339 -14.59 4.48 -21.52
C VAL A 339 -13.49 3.69 -20.84
N ALA A 340 -13.45 2.40 -21.11
CA ALA A 340 -12.47 1.51 -20.50
C ALA A 340 -11.05 1.90 -20.92
N VAL A 341 -10.11 1.83 -19.97
CA VAL A 341 -8.67 1.92 -20.22
C VAL A 341 -8.15 0.49 -20.37
N GLU A 342 -7.64 0.14 -21.55
CA GLU A 342 -7.23 -1.25 -21.85
C GLU A 342 -6.03 -1.72 -21.00
N LYS A 343 -5.06 -0.84 -20.76
CA LYS A 343 -3.82 -1.14 -20.05
C LYS A 343 -3.59 -0.14 -18.91
N PRO A 344 -4.39 -0.21 -17.84
CA PRO A 344 -4.20 0.67 -16.70
C PRO A 344 -2.84 0.39 -16.04
N PHE A 345 -2.07 1.44 -15.74
CA PHE A 345 -0.75 1.31 -15.13
C PHE A 345 -0.57 2.38 -14.05
N THR A 346 -0.34 1.95 -12.80
CA THR A 346 -0.07 2.82 -11.66
C THR A 346 0.55 1.98 -10.54
N VAL A 347 1.38 2.59 -9.70
CA VAL A 347 1.88 2.03 -8.44
C VAL A 347 0.72 1.69 -7.49
N CYS A 348 -0.41 2.39 -7.61
CA CYS A 348 -1.60 2.22 -6.80
C CYS A 348 -2.45 1.04 -7.31
N SER A 349 -1.92 -0.18 -7.21
CA SER A 349 -2.58 -1.37 -7.79
C SER A 349 -4.00 -1.62 -7.29
N ALA A 350 -4.38 -1.13 -6.09
CA ALA A 350 -5.73 -1.23 -5.55
C ALA A 350 -6.80 -0.39 -6.29
N VAL A 351 -6.39 0.62 -7.07
CA VAL A 351 -7.29 1.49 -7.84
C VAL A 351 -7.09 1.39 -9.36
N ALA A 352 -6.22 0.49 -9.83
CA ALA A 352 -5.96 0.24 -11.25
C ALA A 352 -7.12 -0.51 -11.94
N ALA A 353 -8.32 0.07 -11.93
CA ALA A 353 -9.54 -0.48 -12.50
C ALA A 353 -9.88 0.21 -13.82
N GLY A 354 -9.38 -0.34 -14.93
CA GLY A 354 -9.55 0.22 -16.28
C GLY A 354 -11.00 0.29 -16.76
N ASP A 355 -11.84 -0.66 -16.34
CA ASP A 355 -13.29 -0.67 -16.61
C ASP A 355 -14.08 -0.66 -15.27
N PRO A 356 -14.41 0.52 -14.72
CA PRO A 356 -14.96 0.65 -13.39
C PRO A 356 -16.44 0.22 -13.33
N VAL A 357 -16.73 -0.89 -12.64
CA VAL A 357 -18.08 -1.46 -12.52
C VAL A 357 -19.13 -0.45 -12.05
N ASP A 358 -18.81 0.36 -11.04
CA ASP A 358 -19.69 1.39 -10.48
C ASP A 358 -19.30 2.82 -10.93
N GLY A 359 -18.59 2.95 -12.06
CA GLY A 359 -18.18 4.25 -12.61
C GLY A 359 -19.34 5.23 -12.81
N LEU A 360 -20.49 4.72 -13.26
CA LEU A 360 -21.72 5.52 -13.41
C LEU A 360 -22.25 6.07 -12.07
N LYS A 361 -22.17 5.27 -11.00
CA LYS A 361 -22.60 5.71 -9.66
C LYS A 361 -21.63 6.76 -9.09
N ALA A 362 -20.34 6.61 -9.36
CA ALA A 362 -19.34 7.60 -8.98
C ALA A 362 -19.51 8.92 -9.75
N LEU A 363 -19.81 8.87 -11.06
CA LEU A 363 -20.16 10.06 -11.84
C LEU A 363 -21.39 10.78 -11.26
N ALA A 364 -22.44 10.02 -10.91
CA ALA A 364 -23.62 10.57 -10.26
C ALA A 364 -23.26 11.24 -8.93
N ALA A 365 -22.44 10.61 -8.09
CA ALA A 365 -21.99 11.19 -6.82
C ALA A 365 -21.24 12.53 -7.00
N LEU A 366 -20.33 12.61 -7.98
CA LEU A 366 -19.61 13.86 -8.28
C LEU A 366 -20.56 14.97 -8.74
N ARG A 367 -21.52 14.65 -9.62
CA ARG A 367 -22.48 15.62 -10.18
C ARG A 367 -23.51 16.08 -9.15
N GLU A 368 -24.17 15.13 -8.49
CA GLU A 368 -25.24 15.40 -7.52
C GLU A 368 -24.74 16.19 -6.30
N SER A 369 -23.50 15.96 -5.87
CA SER A 369 -22.92 16.66 -4.72
C SER A 369 -22.33 18.04 -5.06
N GLY A 370 -22.35 18.47 -6.33
CA GLY A 370 -21.64 19.67 -6.78
C GLY A 370 -20.12 19.58 -6.55
N GLY A 371 -19.58 18.36 -6.60
CA GLY A 371 -18.20 18.03 -6.32
C GLY A 371 -17.25 18.25 -7.51
N CYS A 372 -16.03 17.72 -7.40
CA CYS A 372 -15.03 17.81 -8.47
C CYS A 372 -14.10 16.59 -8.51
N GLY A 373 -13.25 16.54 -9.54
CA GLY A 373 -12.28 15.47 -9.76
C GLY A 373 -10.84 15.98 -9.79
N VAL A 374 -9.90 15.20 -9.24
CA VAL A 374 -8.46 15.47 -9.33
C VAL A 374 -7.74 14.24 -9.88
N ILE A 375 -6.89 14.44 -10.88
CA ILE A 375 -6.00 13.40 -11.42
C ILE A 375 -4.60 13.69 -10.91
N LEU A 376 -3.88 12.65 -10.46
CA LEU A 376 -2.55 12.76 -9.86
C LEU A 376 -1.58 11.74 -10.44
N SER A 377 -0.31 12.10 -10.51
CA SER A 377 0.77 11.18 -10.85
C SER A 377 1.10 10.23 -9.69
N ASP A 378 1.71 9.09 -10.00
CA ASP A 378 2.22 8.16 -8.99
C ASP A 378 3.24 8.81 -8.04
N ALA A 379 4.07 9.73 -8.55
CA ALA A 379 5.06 10.44 -7.74
C ALA A 379 4.41 11.33 -6.67
N GLU A 380 3.36 12.08 -7.03
CA GLU A 380 2.59 12.91 -6.08
C GLU A 380 1.93 12.05 -5.00
N ILE A 381 1.41 10.87 -5.38
CA ILE A 381 0.75 9.96 -4.45
C ILE A 381 1.75 9.38 -3.44
N LEU A 382 2.93 8.96 -3.90
CA LEU A 382 3.98 8.40 -3.04
C LEU A 382 4.60 9.47 -2.13
N ASP A 383 4.78 10.71 -2.60
CA ASP A 383 5.19 11.85 -1.77
C ASP A 383 4.18 12.07 -0.62
N ALA A 384 2.89 12.11 -0.97
CA ALA A 384 1.83 12.31 0.02
C ALA A 384 1.75 11.15 1.03
N GLN A 385 2.02 9.92 0.62
CA GLN A 385 2.10 8.77 1.51
C GLN A 385 3.18 8.98 2.58
N GLN A 386 4.37 9.44 2.17
CA GLN A 386 5.48 9.71 3.08
C GLN A 386 5.21 10.90 3.98
N GLN A 387 4.64 11.98 3.43
CA GLN A 387 4.24 13.14 4.23
C GLN A 387 3.22 12.76 5.29
N LEU A 388 2.23 11.95 4.95
CA LEU A 388 1.23 11.50 5.91
C LEU A 388 1.88 10.68 7.04
N ALA A 389 2.73 9.71 6.69
CA ALA A 389 3.41 8.87 7.66
C ALA A 389 4.33 9.69 8.58
N HIS A 390 5.13 10.59 8.02
CA HIS A 390 6.09 11.40 8.77
C HIS A 390 5.41 12.50 9.61
N MET A 391 4.39 13.16 9.08
CA MET A 391 3.78 14.32 9.74
C MET A 391 2.67 13.95 10.72
N GLU A 392 1.93 12.87 10.46
CA GLU A 392 0.75 12.50 11.28
C GLU A 392 0.85 11.09 11.88
N SER A 393 1.95 10.36 11.63
CA SER A 393 2.12 8.97 12.09
C SER A 393 1.04 8.01 11.60
N VAL A 394 0.43 8.30 10.44
CA VAL A 394 -0.57 7.44 9.80
C VAL A 394 0.05 6.77 8.57
N PHE A 395 0.36 5.48 8.67
CA PHE A 395 0.95 4.73 7.56
C PHE A 395 -0.11 3.98 6.76
N VAL A 396 -0.32 4.41 5.52
CA VAL A 396 -1.37 3.92 4.61
C VAL A 396 -0.77 3.28 3.36
N GLU A 397 -1.52 2.42 2.67
CA GLU A 397 -1.12 1.94 1.34
C GLU A 397 -1.14 3.11 0.33
N PRO A 398 -0.47 3.02 -0.85
CA PRO A 398 -0.45 4.12 -1.81
C PRO A 398 -1.85 4.65 -2.17
N ALA A 399 -2.83 3.76 -2.36
CA ALA A 399 -4.21 4.16 -2.63
C ALA A 399 -4.86 4.97 -1.49
N GLY A 400 -4.46 4.71 -0.23
CA GLY A 400 -4.92 5.47 0.93
C GLY A 400 -4.30 6.87 1.03
N ALA A 401 -3.20 7.13 0.33
CA ALA A 401 -2.54 8.45 0.28
C ALA A 401 -3.10 9.37 -0.82
N ILE A 402 -3.81 8.81 -1.81
CA ILE A 402 -4.38 9.56 -2.93
C ILE A 402 -5.18 10.81 -2.49
N PRO A 403 -6.07 10.75 -1.48
CA PRO A 403 -6.79 11.96 -1.03
C PRO A 403 -5.89 13.05 -0.47
N ILE A 404 -4.77 12.66 0.14
CA ILE A 404 -3.81 13.59 0.73
C ILE A 404 -3.05 14.34 -0.37
N ALA A 405 -2.63 13.62 -1.42
CA ALA A 405 -1.94 14.20 -2.56
C ALA A 405 -2.80 15.27 -3.28
N ALA A 406 -4.13 15.14 -3.26
CA ALA A 406 -5.02 16.11 -3.89
C ALA A 406 -5.14 17.45 -3.12
N LEU A 407 -4.80 17.50 -1.83
CA LEU A 407 -5.09 18.65 -0.96
C LEU A 407 -4.48 19.97 -1.47
N SER A 408 -3.21 19.93 -1.90
CA SER A 408 -2.50 21.13 -2.39
C SER A 408 -3.17 21.70 -3.66
N SER A 409 -3.53 20.82 -4.60
CA SER A 409 -4.23 21.20 -5.83
C SER A 409 -5.63 21.76 -5.53
N LEU A 410 -6.35 21.15 -4.60
CA LEU A 410 -7.70 21.58 -4.21
C LEU A 410 -7.72 22.96 -3.53
N LEU A 411 -6.71 23.27 -2.71
CA LEU A 411 -6.53 24.61 -2.14
C LEU A 411 -6.20 25.64 -3.22
N THR A 412 -5.21 25.32 -4.08
CA THR A 412 -4.74 26.23 -5.13
C THR A 412 -5.85 26.58 -6.11
N THR A 413 -6.71 25.62 -6.43
CA THR A 413 -7.87 25.81 -7.32
C THR A 413 -9.10 26.39 -6.63
N GLY A 414 -9.07 26.62 -5.31
CA GLY A 414 -10.19 27.14 -4.53
C GLY A 414 -11.39 26.18 -4.43
N ARG A 415 -11.21 24.90 -4.78
CA ARG A 415 -12.27 23.86 -4.69
C ARG A 415 -12.55 23.46 -3.25
N VAL A 416 -11.58 23.68 -2.38
CA VAL A 416 -11.68 23.57 -0.93
C VAL A 416 -11.09 24.83 -0.32
N ARG A 417 -11.71 25.36 0.74
CA ARG A 417 -11.21 26.54 1.45
C ARG A 417 -10.49 26.17 2.76
N PRO A 418 -9.49 26.96 3.19
CA PRO A 418 -8.77 26.79 4.46
C PRO A 418 -9.64 26.63 5.71
N ASP A 419 -10.79 27.32 5.76
CA ASP A 419 -11.70 27.38 6.90
C ASP A 419 -12.69 26.20 6.96
N GLU A 420 -12.76 25.38 5.91
CA GLU A 420 -13.69 24.27 5.81
C GLU A 420 -13.26 23.04 6.61
N VAL A 421 -14.24 22.25 7.05
CA VAL A 421 -14.02 20.90 7.58
C VAL A 421 -13.89 19.92 6.41
N VAL A 422 -12.71 19.33 6.25
CA VAL A 422 -12.36 18.46 5.12
C VAL A 422 -11.99 17.08 5.64
N VAL A 423 -12.56 16.03 5.04
CA VAL A 423 -12.26 14.64 5.40
C VAL A 423 -11.63 13.90 4.22
N CYS A 424 -10.46 13.32 4.43
CA CYS A 424 -9.77 12.44 3.49
C CYS A 424 -10.00 10.97 3.86
N VAL A 425 -10.42 10.13 2.91
CA VAL A 425 -10.67 8.70 3.17
C VAL A 425 -9.42 7.86 2.85
N ALA A 426 -8.69 7.45 3.89
CA ALA A 426 -7.54 6.57 3.75
C ALA A 426 -7.99 5.10 3.77
N THR A 427 -7.99 4.44 2.61
CA THR A 427 -8.69 3.17 2.39
C THR A 427 -8.05 1.94 2.99
N GLY A 428 -6.74 1.95 3.26
CA GLY A 428 -6.03 0.76 3.66
C GLY A 428 -4.70 1.01 4.36
N ASN A 429 -4.27 0.00 5.11
CA ASN A 429 -3.07 0.02 5.93
C ASN A 429 -1.79 -0.04 5.07
N GLY A 430 -0.73 0.68 5.44
CA GLY A 430 0.54 0.67 4.72
C GLY A 430 1.24 -0.68 4.64
N LEU A 431 0.96 -1.58 5.59
CA LEU A 431 1.49 -2.95 5.58
C LEU A 431 0.90 -3.84 4.46
N LYS A 432 -0.10 -3.35 3.73
CA LYS A 432 -0.70 -4.05 2.59
C LYS A 432 0.20 -4.05 1.35
N ASP A 433 1.02 -3.02 1.18
CA ASP A 433 1.99 -2.94 0.08
C ASP A 433 3.30 -2.27 0.58
N PRO A 434 4.09 -2.98 1.39
CA PRO A 434 5.33 -2.42 1.95
C PRO A 434 6.34 -2.12 0.86
N ARG A 435 6.33 -2.87 -0.25
CA ARG A 435 7.26 -2.66 -1.37
C ARG A 435 7.01 -1.34 -2.08
N ALA A 436 5.75 -0.96 -2.29
CA ALA A 436 5.44 0.33 -2.90
C ALA A 436 5.97 1.51 -2.06
N ALA A 437 5.86 1.44 -0.74
CA ALA A 437 6.40 2.47 0.16
C ALA A 437 7.93 2.57 0.08
N LEU A 438 8.62 1.45 -0.11
CA LEU A 438 10.09 1.41 -0.22
C LEU A 438 10.62 2.00 -1.53
N ARG A 439 9.81 2.11 -2.60
CA ARG A 439 10.27 2.64 -3.90
C ARG A 439 10.74 4.09 -3.86
N VAL A 440 10.19 4.88 -2.95
CA VAL A 440 10.53 6.30 -2.78
C VAL A 440 11.39 6.57 -1.55
N LEU A 441 11.61 5.54 -0.72
CA LEU A 441 12.44 5.66 0.46
C LEU A 441 13.90 5.30 0.10
N PRO A 442 14.87 6.12 0.49
CA PRO A 442 16.27 5.78 0.30
C PRO A 442 16.66 4.61 1.20
N SER A 443 17.53 3.74 0.69
CA SER A 443 18.05 2.59 1.44
C SER A 443 18.73 3.03 2.76
N PRO A 444 18.54 2.31 3.88
CA PRO A 444 19.22 2.61 5.14
C PRO A 444 20.75 2.69 4.98
N ALA A 445 21.40 3.56 5.76
CA ALA A 445 22.84 3.72 5.70
C ALA A 445 23.50 2.54 6.42
N THR A 446 24.44 1.88 5.76
CA THR A 446 25.29 0.87 6.38
C THR A 446 26.58 1.55 6.84
N ILE A 447 26.82 1.53 8.14
CA ILE A 447 28.04 2.07 8.76
C ILE A 447 28.83 0.93 9.41
N GLU A 448 30.14 1.09 9.50
CA GLU A 448 30.96 0.20 10.33
C GLU A 448 30.61 0.37 11.81
N PRO A 449 30.78 -0.68 12.64
CA PRO A 449 30.34 -0.68 14.04
C PRO A 449 31.28 0.14 14.95
N THR A 450 31.56 1.39 14.58
CA THR A 450 32.43 2.33 15.31
C THR A 450 31.71 3.65 15.56
N MET A 451 31.97 4.27 16.72
CA MET A 451 31.38 5.57 17.04
C MET A 451 31.85 6.67 16.09
N THR A 452 33.04 6.56 15.51
CA THR A 452 33.55 7.52 14.52
C THR A 452 32.63 7.62 13.29
N GLU A 453 32.12 6.48 12.79
CA GLU A 453 31.20 6.49 11.66
C GLU A 453 29.79 6.98 12.05
N VAL A 454 29.33 6.70 13.28
CA VAL A 454 28.09 7.30 13.83
C VAL A 454 28.22 8.82 13.91
N ASP A 455 29.31 9.33 14.49
CA ASP A 455 29.59 10.76 14.62
C ASP A 455 29.69 11.43 13.25
N LYS A 456 30.31 10.76 12.27
CA LYS A 456 30.38 11.22 10.89
C LYS A 456 28.98 11.29 10.27
N PHE A 457 28.15 10.26 10.43
CA PHE A 457 26.77 10.22 9.93
C PHE A 457 25.92 11.37 10.50
N LEU A 458 26.04 11.62 11.80
CA LEU A 458 25.33 12.70 12.49
C LEU A 458 25.85 14.09 12.10
N ARG A 459 27.18 14.28 12.10
CA ARG A 459 27.83 15.57 11.78
C ARG A 459 27.61 16.00 10.34
N LEU A 460 27.67 15.07 9.39
CA LEU A 460 27.40 15.34 7.97
C LEU A 460 25.91 15.39 7.65
N ARG A 461 25.03 15.14 8.63
CA ARG A 461 23.57 15.11 8.49
C ARG A 461 23.11 14.22 7.33
N LEU A 462 23.73 13.06 7.17
CA LEU A 462 23.40 12.14 6.07
C LEU A 462 21.95 11.63 6.15
N TYR A 463 21.30 11.78 7.30
CA TYR A 463 19.87 11.54 7.49
C TYR A 463 18.95 12.61 6.86
N GLU A 464 19.40 13.85 6.64
CA GLU A 464 18.58 14.93 6.03
C GLU A 464 18.53 14.83 4.50
N ILE A 465 19.63 14.40 3.87
CA ILE A 465 19.74 14.14 2.42
C ILE A 465 18.58 13.28 1.90
N ARG A 466 18.12 12.39 2.77
CA ARG A 466 17.18 11.30 2.50
C ARG A 466 15.71 11.70 2.59
N ALA A 467 15.40 12.82 3.24
CA ALA A 467 14.03 13.30 3.42
C ALA A 467 13.49 14.10 2.21
N ALA A 468 14.35 14.43 1.24
CA ALA A 468 14.02 15.34 0.13
C ALA A 468 13.63 14.64 -1.18
N GLY A 469 13.51 13.31 -1.18
CA GLY A 469 13.23 12.48 -2.35
C GLY A 469 11.75 12.18 -2.52
N ALA A 470 11.05 13.02 -3.28
CA ALA A 470 9.82 12.64 -4.00
C ALA A 470 9.30 13.74 -4.94
N ARG A 471 9.67 15.02 -4.72
CA ARG A 471 9.09 16.14 -5.48
C ARG A 471 9.50 16.24 -6.95
N GLU A 472 10.62 15.65 -7.37
CA GLU A 472 11.20 15.87 -8.70
C GLU A 472 11.98 14.65 -9.21
N GLY A 473 11.38 13.46 -9.21
CA GLY A 473 12.03 12.21 -9.67
C GLY A 473 12.52 12.23 -11.14
N ASP A 474 11.98 13.11 -11.98
CA ASP A 474 12.32 13.18 -13.42
C ASP A 474 13.03 14.48 -13.86
N ARG A 475 13.35 15.37 -12.91
CA ARG A 475 14.09 16.59 -13.27
C ARG A 475 15.57 16.25 -13.43
N GLY A 476 16.04 16.28 -14.67
CA GLY A 476 17.47 16.21 -14.96
C GLY A 476 18.19 17.41 -14.35
N LEU A 477 19.13 17.14 -13.45
CA LEU A 477 19.99 18.12 -12.81
C LEU A 477 21.19 18.46 -13.71
N PHE A 478 21.68 17.48 -14.47
CA PHE A 478 22.78 17.64 -15.41
C PHE A 478 22.51 16.87 -16.69
N ASP A 479 22.56 17.59 -17.81
CA ASP A 479 22.44 17.04 -19.17
C ASP A 479 23.78 17.16 -19.94
N ARG A 480 24.79 17.83 -19.35
CA ARG A 480 26.16 18.01 -19.86
C ARG A 480 27.16 18.01 -18.70
N PRO A 481 28.44 17.64 -18.91
CA PRO A 481 29.46 17.64 -17.87
C PRO A 481 29.54 18.99 -17.13
N PRO A 482 29.22 19.05 -15.82
CA PRO A 482 29.21 20.30 -15.07
C PRO A 482 30.60 20.68 -14.53
N SER A 483 30.79 21.96 -14.23
CA SER A 483 31.97 22.40 -13.47
C SER A 483 31.86 21.96 -12.00
N GLN A 484 33.01 21.79 -11.32
CA GLN A 484 33.03 21.40 -9.91
C GLN A 484 32.24 22.37 -9.02
N GLN A 485 32.33 23.67 -9.31
CA GLN A 485 31.56 24.68 -8.58
C GLN A 485 30.05 24.45 -8.73
N LYS A 486 29.60 24.16 -9.96
CA LYS A 486 28.18 23.87 -10.22
C LYS A 486 27.71 22.61 -9.51
N VAL A 487 28.55 21.56 -9.47
CA VAL A 487 28.25 20.34 -8.71
C VAL A 487 28.10 20.63 -7.22
N VAL A 488 28.99 21.42 -6.63
CA VAL A 488 28.92 21.78 -5.20
C VAL A 488 27.66 22.60 -4.90
N GLU A 489 27.33 23.57 -5.75
CA GLU A 489 26.11 24.37 -5.60
C GLU A 489 24.85 23.51 -5.70
N THR A 490 24.77 22.63 -6.70
CA THR A 490 23.63 21.72 -6.89
C THR A 490 23.52 20.71 -5.75
N VAL A 491 24.62 20.11 -5.28
CA VAL A 491 24.60 19.19 -4.13
C VAL A 491 24.11 19.92 -2.87
N ARG A 492 24.53 21.17 -2.67
CA ARG A 492 24.06 21.97 -1.54
C ARG A 492 22.57 22.33 -1.66
N ALA A 493 22.11 22.69 -2.86
CA ALA A 493 20.73 23.07 -3.11
C ALA A 493 19.77 21.89 -3.03
N GLU A 494 20.15 20.75 -3.64
CA GLU A 494 19.27 19.58 -3.79
C GLU A 494 19.32 18.63 -2.60
N LEU A 495 20.50 18.46 -2.00
CA LEU A 495 20.75 17.46 -0.95
C LEU A 495 21.06 18.10 0.42
N GLY A 496 21.26 19.42 0.50
CA GLY A 496 21.60 20.11 1.74
C GLY A 496 23.03 19.85 2.24
N VAL A 497 23.87 19.16 1.46
CA VAL A 497 25.21 18.73 1.89
C VAL A 497 26.27 19.76 1.54
N LYS A 498 27.17 20.03 2.49
CA LYS A 498 28.39 20.79 2.24
C LYS A 498 29.56 19.84 1.99
N LEU A 499 30.01 19.74 0.75
CA LEU A 499 31.17 18.93 0.38
C LEU A 499 32.49 19.63 0.73
N THR A 500 33.51 18.87 1.15
CA THR A 500 34.89 19.38 1.20
C THR A 500 35.48 19.43 -0.21
N ALA A 501 36.62 20.10 -0.40
CA ALA A 501 37.28 20.22 -1.71
C ALA A 501 37.59 18.84 -2.35
N GLU A 502 37.94 17.86 -1.51
CA GLU A 502 38.25 16.49 -1.94
C GLU A 502 36.99 15.73 -2.39
N TYR A 503 35.91 15.77 -1.58
CA TYR A 503 34.62 15.16 -1.94
C TYR A 503 34.04 15.79 -3.20
N ALA A 504 34.09 17.12 -3.31
CA ALA A 504 33.61 17.85 -4.47
C ALA A 504 34.31 17.39 -5.76
N LYS A 505 35.62 17.13 -5.71
CA LYS A 505 36.38 16.68 -6.88
C LYS A 505 35.91 15.29 -7.35
N ARG A 506 35.79 14.32 -6.43
CA ARG A 506 35.36 12.95 -6.79
C ARG A 506 33.90 12.86 -7.23
N VAL A 507 32.99 13.60 -6.58
CA VAL A 507 31.58 13.69 -7.02
C VAL A 507 31.52 14.26 -8.43
N THR A 508 32.29 15.31 -8.72
CA THR A 508 32.33 15.91 -10.08
C THR A 508 32.80 14.90 -11.13
N VAL A 509 33.85 14.12 -10.86
CA VAL A 509 34.34 13.09 -11.79
C VAL A 509 33.26 12.05 -12.10
N MET A 510 32.57 11.52 -11.08
CA MET A 510 31.49 10.54 -11.32
C MET A 510 30.31 11.15 -12.07
N VAL A 511 29.87 12.37 -11.70
CA VAL A 511 28.78 13.05 -12.42
C VAL A 511 29.16 13.22 -13.90
N THR A 512 30.39 13.63 -14.19
CA THR A 512 30.87 13.77 -15.58
C THR A 512 30.85 12.44 -16.33
N ASP A 513 31.38 11.35 -15.74
CA ASP A 513 31.42 10.02 -16.39
C ASP A 513 30.01 9.50 -16.73
N PHE A 514 29.04 9.65 -15.83
CA PHE A 514 27.66 9.26 -16.10
C PHE A 514 27.02 10.09 -17.22
N VAL A 515 27.24 11.40 -17.22
CA VAL A 515 26.69 12.28 -18.26
C VAL A 515 27.33 12.02 -19.63
N GLU A 516 28.64 11.76 -19.68
CA GLU A 516 29.35 11.39 -20.91
C GLU A 516 28.86 10.07 -21.50
N LYS A 517 28.42 9.13 -20.65
CA LYS A 517 27.75 7.88 -21.06
C LYS A 517 26.29 8.06 -21.47
N GLY A 518 25.83 9.31 -21.62
CA GLY A 518 24.49 9.65 -22.07
C GLY A 518 23.40 9.57 -20.99
N LYS A 519 23.78 9.37 -19.72
CA LYS A 519 22.81 9.32 -18.62
C LYS A 519 22.43 10.74 -18.18
N ARG A 520 21.13 11.01 -18.14
CA ARG A 520 20.59 12.20 -17.50
C ARG A 520 20.63 12.03 -15.98
N ILE A 521 21.35 12.89 -15.27
CA ILE A 521 21.49 12.76 -13.81
C ILE A 521 20.25 13.31 -13.13
N THR A 522 19.51 12.44 -12.44
CA THR A 522 18.41 12.84 -11.55
C THR A 522 18.93 13.18 -10.16
N LYS A 523 18.04 13.67 -9.29
CA LYS A 523 18.36 13.86 -7.87
C LYS A 523 18.76 12.56 -7.16
N ALA A 524 18.08 11.46 -7.48
CA ALA A 524 18.41 10.14 -6.92
C ALA A 524 19.81 9.68 -7.36
N ASP A 525 20.16 9.90 -8.63
CA ASP A 525 21.51 9.61 -9.14
C ASP A 525 22.57 10.46 -8.46
N LEU A 526 22.32 11.77 -8.31
CA LEU A 526 23.25 12.66 -7.62
C LEU A 526 23.44 12.26 -6.15
N GLN A 527 22.35 11.85 -5.48
CA GLN A 527 22.40 11.32 -4.12
C GLN A 527 23.26 10.06 -4.05
N TYR A 528 23.03 9.09 -4.95
CA TYR A 528 23.81 7.86 -5.03
C TYR A 528 25.30 8.14 -5.27
N ILE A 529 25.63 9.06 -6.18
CA ILE A 529 27.01 9.45 -6.45
C ILE A 529 27.66 10.04 -5.20
N VAL A 530 26.97 10.94 -4.49
CA VAL A 530 27.48 11.53 -3.25
C VAL A 530 27.66 10.47 -2.17
N GLU A 531 26.70 9.55 -1.98
CA GLU A 531 26.79 8.45 -1.02
C GLU A 531 27.98 7.52 -1.33
N ASN A 532 28.15 7.11 -2.59
CA ASN A 532 29.26 6.28 -3.02
C ASN A 532 30.62 6.96 -2.82
N VAL A 533 30.73 8.25 -3.12
CA VAL A 533 31.99 8.98 -2.92
C VAL A 533 32.30 9.15 -1.43
N LEU A 534 31.28 9.36 -0.59
CA LEU A 534 31.43 9.43 0.86
C LEU A 534 31.84 8.08 1.48
N LYS A 535 31.36 6.97 0.91
CA LYS A 535 31.73 5.59 1.27
C LYS A 535 33.14 5.24 0.80
N ALA A 536 33.47 5.50 -0.46
CA ALA A 536 34.77 5.20 -1.07
C ALA A 536 35.95 6.05 -0.55
N LEU A 537 35.72 7.02 0.34
CA LEU A 537 36.76 7.78 1.04
C LEU A 537 36.86 7.42 2.53
N SER A 538 35.90 6.67 3.09
CA SER A 538 36.12 6.04 4.41
C SER A 538 36.93 4.75 4.29
N GLU A 539 36.92 4.13 3.12
CA GLU A 539 37.74 2.97 2.83
C GLU A 539 39.17 3.41 2.51
N ALA A 540 40.13 2.89 3.26
CA ALA A 540 41.52 2.85 2.82
C ALA A 540 41.58 2.24 1.40
N GLN A 541 42.58 2.61 0.59
CA GLN A 541 42.71 2.15 -0.81
C GLN A 541 42.21 0.69 -1.00
N PRO A 542 41.29 0.45 -1.96
CA PRO A 542 40.68 -0.86 -2.15
C PRO A 542 41.78 -1.88 -2.44
N ILE A 543 41.77 -2.99 -1.71
CA ILE A 543 42.75 -4.06 -1.88
C ILE A 543 42.51 -4.81 -3.18
N LEU A 544 41.27 -4.83 -3.66
CA LEU A 544 40.85 -5.54 -4.86
C LEU A 544 40.02 -4.61 -5.75
N ALA A 545 40.39 -4.51 -7.03
CA ALA A 545 39.62 -3.83 -8.08
C ALA A 545 39.60 -4.71 -9.34
N VAL A 546 38.51 -4.70 -10.09
CA VAL A 546 38.42 -5.41 -11.38
C VAL A 546 38.80 -4.44 -12.49
N GLU A 547 39.77 -4.80 -13.32
CA GLU A 547 40.17 -4.02 -14.49
C GLU A 547 39.32 -4.39 -15.71
N ASP A 548 39.11 -5.69 -15.94
CA ASP A 548 38.29 -6.21 -17.02
C ASP A 548 37.85 -7.65 -16.74
N PHE A 549 36.87 -8.17 -17.47
CA PHE A 549 36.51 -9.58 -17.46
C PHE A 549 35.85 -10.00 -18.77
N GLN A 550 36.04 -11.26 -19.15
CA GLN A 550 35.45 -11.87 -20.34
C GLN A 550 34.70 -13.15 -19.95
N ILE A 551 33.50 -13.33 -20.51
CA ILE A 551 32.66 -14.50 -20.23
C ILE A 551 32.33 -15.20 -21.53
N THR A 552 32.48 -16.51 -21.53
CA THR A 552 32.12 -17.37 -22.66
C THR A 552 31.03 -18.35 -22.24
N THR A 553 29.88 -18.27 -22.89
CA THR A 553 28.75 -19.20 -22.68
C THR A 553 28.52 -20.06 -23.91
N SER A 554 28.13 -21.33 -23.73
CA SER A 554 27.78 -22.21 -24.84
C SER A 554 26.64 -23.16 -24.49
N LEU A 555 25.90 -23.65 -25.49
CA LEU A 555 24.75 -24.55 -25.33
C LEU A 555 25.09 -25.93 -24.72
N LYS A 556 26.34 -26.37 -24.77
CA LYS A 556 26.76 -27.75 -24.39
C LYS A 556 27.94 -27.82 -23.42
N ARG A 557 28.45 -26.68 -22.93
CA ARG A 557 29.55 -26.63 -21.96
C ARG A 557 29.18 -25.64 -20.85
N LYS A 558 29.76 -25.87 -19.67
CA LYS A 558 29.71 -24.91 -18.56
C LYS A 558 30.22 -23.54 -19.02
N ALA A 559 29.67 -22.46 -18.46
CA ALA A 559 30.17 -21.12 -18.72
C ALA A 559 31.60 -21.01 -18.19
N SER A 560 32.48 -20.32 -18.91
CA SER A 560 33.81 -19.95 -18.42
C SER A 560 33.91 -18.43 -18.31
N ALA A 561 34.69 -17.97 -17.34
CA ALA A 561 34.98 -16.56 -17.14
C ALA A 561 36.47 -16.39 -16.88
N GLU A 562 37.03 -15.37 -17.51
CA GLU A 562 38.38 -14.88 -17.31
C GLU A 562 38.30 -13.48 -16.72
N VAL A 563 39.03 -13.21 -15.65
CA VAL A 563 39.00 -11.94 -14.94
C VAL A 563 40.41 -11.38 -14.82
N TRP A 564 40.54 -10.07 -15.04
CA TRP A 564 41.75 -9.30 -14.79
C TRP A 564 41.47 -8.34 -13.63
N ILE A 565 42.14 -8.56 -12.51
CA ILE A 565 42.00 -7.73 -11.31
C ILE A 565 43.31 -7.04 -10.97
N ARG A 566 43.19 -5.91 -10.26
CA ARG A 566 44.27 -5.28 -9.53
C ARG A 566 44.12 -5.62 -8.05
N PHE A 567 45.09 -6.34 -7.51
CA PHE A 567 45.13 -6.73 -6.10
C PHE A 567 46.37 -6.12 -5.44
N ASP A 568 46.19 -5.24 -4.45
CA ASP A 568 47.29 -4.57 -3.73
C ASP A 568 48.27 -3.85 -4.67
N GLY A 569 47.76 -3.30 -5.78
CA GLY A 569 48.56 -2.63 -6.82
C GLY A 569 49.13 -3.55 -7.92
N GLU A 570 49.07 -4.87 -7.77
CA GLU A 570 49.54 -5.84 -8.76
C GLU A 570 48.41 -6.38 -9.65
N ARG A 571 48.71 -6.66 -10.93
CA ARG A 571 47.76 -7.30 -11.84
C ARG A 571 47.71 -8.81 -11.62
N VAL A 572 46.50 -9.35 -11.57
CA VAL A 572 46.23 -10.79 -11.42
C VAL A 572 45.20 -11.22 -12.45
N GLN A 573 45.45 -12.35 -13.09
CA GLN A 573 44.54 -12.98 -14.04
C GLN A 573 44.08 -14.31 -13.46
N SER A 574 42.80 -14.62 -13.58
CA SER A 574 42.25 -15.90 -13.16
C SER A 574 41.14 -16.34 -14.11
N GLU A 575 41.04 -17.65 -14.30
CA GLU A 575 40.00 -18.27 -15.11
C GLU A 575 39.26 -19.32 -14.26
N ALA A 576 37.94 -19.37 -14.39
CA ALA A 576 37.13 -20.40 -13.78
C ALA A 576 35.92 -20.78 -14.64
N THR A 577 35.30 -21.91 -14.28
CA THR A 577 34.03 -22.36 -14.87
C THR A 577 32.92 -22.35 -13.84
N GLY A 578 31.67 -22.22 -14.30
CA GLY A 578 30.47 -22.19 -13.46
C GLY A 578 29.26 -22.81 -14.13
N VAL A 579 28.22 -23.09 -13.33
CA VAL A 579 26.95 -23.62 -13.85
C VAL A 579 26.23 -22.58 -14.71
N GLY A 580 26.48 -21.30 -14.45
CA GLY A 580 26.06 -20.16 -15.27
C GLY A 580 27.13 -19.06 -15.36
N PRO A 581 26.88 -17.99 -16.13
CA PRO A 581 27.86 -16.91 -16.35
C PRO A 581 28.24 -16.15 -15.07
N VAL A 582 27.25 -15.90 -14.19
CA VAL A 582 27.48 -15.25 -12.88
C VAL A 582 28.36 -16.12 -11.99
N ASP A 583 28.07 -17.42 -11.95
CA ASP A 583 28.81 -18.40 -11.16
C ASP A 583 30.26 -18.53 -11.64
N ALA A 584 30.47 -18.52 -12.97
CA ALA A 584 31.81 -18.56 -13.56
C ALA A 584 32.64 -17.33 -13.17
N VAL A 585 32.09 -16.11 -13.29
CA VAL A 585 32.83 -14.88 -12.96
C VAL A 585 33.12 -14.77 -11.46
N VAL A 586 32.18 -15.15 -10.60
CA VAL A 586 32.38 -15.13 -9.14
C VAL A 586 33.44 -16.15 -8.72
N ASN A 587 33.45 -17.35 -9.32
CA ASN A 587 34.50 -18.34 -9.07
C ASN A 587 35.88 -17.86 -9.54
N ALA A 588 35.96 -17.18 -10.68
CA ALA A 588 37.21 -16.62 -11.20
C ALA A 588 37.73 -15.50 -10.28
N LEU A 589 36.85 -14.62 -9.80
CA LEU A 589 37.20 -13.58 -8.82
C LEU A 589 37.66 -14.18 -7.48
N LYS A 590 36.96 -15.23 -7.01
CA LYS A 590 37.37 -15.97 -5.81
C LYS A 590 38.75 -16.59 -5.97
N GLY A 591 39.01 -17.27 -7.08
CA GLY A 591 40.31 -17.85 -7.39
C GLY A 591 41.42 -16.79 -7.44
N ALA A 592 41.16 -15.65 -8.10
CA ALA A 592 42.09 -14.54 -8.15
C ALA A 592 42.42 -14.00 -6.74
N ALA A 593 41.41 -13.82 -5.89
CA ALA A 593 41.57 -13.28 -4.54
C ALA A 593 42.25 -14.26 -3.57
N GLU A 594 41.87 -15.55 -3.61
CA GLU A 594 42.45 -16.60 -2.76
C GLU A 594 43.88 -16.97 -3.15
N SER A 595 44.25 -16.83 -4.44
CA SER A 595 45.63 -17.07 -4.91
C SER A 595 46.68 -16.21 -4.19
N ARG A 596 46.27 -15.10 -3.58
CA ARG A 596 47.13 -14.19 -2.82
C ARG A 596 47.25 -14.55 -1.34
N GLY A 597 46.45 -15.50 -0.84
CA GLY A 597 46.55 -16.05 0.52
C GLY A 597 46.30 -15.04 1.65
N LYS A 598 45.80 -13.84 1.33
CA LYS A 598 45.65 -12.74 2.30
C LYS A 598 44.34 -12.80 3.07
N LEU A 599 43.23 -13.20 2.44
CA LEU A 599 41.90 -13.30 3.04
C LEU A 599 41.17 -14.52 2.51
N PHE A 600 40.79 -15.41 3.41
CA PHE A 600 39.93 -16.56 3.13
C PHE A 600 38.50 -16.23 3.57
N PHE A 601 37.52 -16.55 2.72
CA PHE A 601 36.12 -16.21 2.95
C PHE A 601 35.16 -17.21 2.32
N ASP A 602 33.97 -17.29 2.91
CA ASP A 602 32.82 -18.02 2.40
C ASP A 602 31.77 -17.04 1.87
N LEU A 603 31.18 -17.38 0.72
CA LEU A 603 29.96 -16.75 0.22
C LEU A 603 28.77 -17.44 0.89
N VAL A 604 28.12 -16.74 1.83
CA VAL A 604 27.06 -17.29 2.69
C VAL A 604 25.67 -17.12 2.07
N ASP A 605 25.46 -16.03 1.34
CA ASP A 605 24.20 -15.73 0.67
C ASP A 605 24.46 -14.93 -0.61
N PHE A 606 23.62 -15.14 -1.61
CA PHE A 606 23.67 -14.49 -2.91
C PHE A 606 22.25 -14.29 -3.41
N GLN A 607 21.79 -13.04 -3.44
CA GLN A 607 20.44 -12.68 -3.85
C GLN A 607 20.48 -11.73 -5.03
N VAL A 608 19.57 -11.91 -5.98
CA VAL A 608 19.42 -11.04 -7.14
C VAL A 608 17.98 -10.56 -7.20
N GLU A 609 17.79 -9.24 -7.24
CA GLU A 609 16.49 -8.59 -7.35
C GLU A 609 16.43 -7.71 -8.60
N ILE A 610 15.26 -7.68 -9.26
CA ILE A 610 14.99 -6.80 -10.40
C ILE A 610 14.07 -5.68 -9.90
N ASN A 611 14.62 -4.47 -9.81
CA ASN A 611 13.96 -3.37 -9.12
C ASN A 611 12.88 -2.66 -9.95
N SER A 612 12.76 -2.93 -11.26
CA SER A 612 11.73 -2.34 -12.12
C SER A 612 11.40 -3.21 -13.35
N PRO A 613 10.14 -3.24 -13.82
CA PRO A 613 9.79 -3.82 -15.11
C PRO A 613 10.02 -2.83 -16.26
N GLY A 614 10.62 -3.28 -17.37
CA GLY A 614 10.88 -2.47 -18.58
C GLY A 614 12.24 -2.77 -19.21
N THR A 615 12.54 -2.18 -20.37
CA THR A 615 13.85 -2.30 -21.05
C THR A 615 14.98 -1.57 -20.33
N ASP A 616 14.65 -0.68 -19.38
CA ASP A 616 15.60 0.09 -18.55
C ASP A 616 15.73 -0.47 -17.13
N ALA A 617 15.38 -1.74 -16.91
CA ALA A 617 15.40 -2.38 -15.60
C ALA A 617 16.84 -2.52 -15.06
N SER A 618 17.10 -2.00 -13.86
CA SER A 618 18.34 -2.25 -13.12
C SER A 618 18.21 -3.54 -12.30
N VAL A 619 19.27 -4.35 -12.32
CA VAL A 619 19.45 -5.53 -11.48
C VAL A 619 20.28 -5.14 -10.26
N GLU A 620 19.84 -5.59 -9.09
CA GLU A 620 20.58 -5.46 -7.83
C GLU A 620 21.01 -6.84 -7.35
N THR A 621 22.30 -7.01 -7.08
CA THR A 621 22.86 -8.23 -6.52
C THR A 621 23.35 -7.94 -5.10
N THR A 622 22.84 -8.70 -4.13
CA THR A 622 23.29 -8.67 -2.74
C THR A 622 24.11 -9.91 -2.43
N ILE A 623 25.32 -9.73 -1.91
CA ILE A 623 26.22 -10.82 -1.52
C ILE A 623 26.53 -10.70 -0.03
N THR A 624 26.38 -11.81 0.69
CA THR A 624 26.91 -11.95 2.05
C THR A 624 28.21 -12.73 2.01
N MET A 625 29.29 -12.14 2.54
CA MET A 625 30.58 -12.83 2.74
C MET A 625 30.91 -12.97 4.21
N LYS A 626 31.66 -14.03 4.55
CA LYS A 626 32.10 -14.33 5.91
C LYS A 626 33.55 -14.78 5.92
N ASP A 627 34.38 -14.22 6.79
CA ASP A 627 35.77 -14.67 6.95
C ASP A 627 35.91 -15.77 8.02
N THR A 628 37.14 -16.30 8.13
CA THR A 628 37.52 -17.32 9.12
C THR A 628 37.44 -16.83 10.58
N LYS A 629 37.41 -15.51 10.81
CA LYS A 629 37.22 -14.89 12.13
C LYS A 629 35.74 -14.62 12.43
N ASN A 630 34.82 -15.12 11.59
CA ASN A 630 33.38 -14.97 11.71
C ASN A 630 32.89 -13.52 11.51
N ASN A 631 33.72 -12.63 10.94
CA ASN A 631 33.28 -11.33 10.45
C ASN A 631 32.36 -11.56 9.26
N ARG A 632 31.20 -10.88 9.26
CA ARG A 632 30.20 -10.99 8.20
C ARG A 632 29.93 -9.63 7.58
N VAL A 633 30.04 -9.54 6.27
CA VAL A 633 29.72 -8.34 5.49
C VAL A 633 28.59 -8.64 4.51
N VAL A 634 27.81 -7.62 4.20
CA VAL A 634 26.78 -7.65 3.16
C VAL A 634 27.11 -6.51 2.21
N ALA A 635 27.25 -6.82 0.94
CA ALA A 635 27.60 -5.88 -0.12
C ALA A 635 26.59 -5.97 -1.26
N THR A 636 26.41 -4.86 -1.97
CA THR A 636 25.34 -4.67 -2.93
C THR A 636 25.89 -4.04 -4.20
N GLY A 637 25.69 -4.68 -5.34
CA GLY A 637 26.05 -4.13 -6.64
C GLY A 637 24.82 -3.92 -7.49
N THR A 638 24.77 -2.81 -8.22
CA THR A 638 23.63 -2.46 -9.08
C THR A 638 24.10 -2.18 -10.50
N SER A 639 23.46 -2.77 -11.49
CA SER A 639 23.75 -2.57 -12.91
C SER A 639 22.58 -2.99 -13.79
N PRO A 640 22.42 -2.45 -15.01
CA PRO A 640 21.53 -3.02 -16.03
C PRO A 640 21.88 -4.46 -16.41
N ASP A 641 23.13 -4.87 -16.14
CA ASP A 641 23.65 -6.21 -16.39
C ASP A 641 23.88 -6.96 -15.07
N ILE A 642 23.22 -8.10 -14.90
CA ILE A 642 23.31 -8.98 -13.72
C ILE A 642 24.75 -9.39 -13.39
N ILE A 643 25.59 -9.60 -14.40
CA ILE A 643 26.99 -10.01 -14.24
C ILE A 643 27.77 -8.85 -13.63
N VAL A 644 27.63 -7.66 -14.19
CA VAL A 644 28.31 -6.45 -13.70
C VAL A 644 27.85 -6.10 -12.28
N ALA A 645 26.55 -6.23 -12.00
CA ALA A 645 26.01 -6.06 -10.64
C ALA A 645 26.66 -7.04 -9.66
N SER A 646 26.78 -8.32 -10.06
CA SER A 646 27.37 -9.38 -9.25
C SER A 646 28.87 -9.20 -9.01
N VAL A 647 29.62 -8.80 -10.04
CA VAL A 647 31.05 -8.45 -9.91
C VAL A 647 31.23 -7.28 -8.95
N SER A 648 30.41 -6.23 -9.08
CA SER A 648 30.49 -5.05 -8.21
C SER A 648 30.21 -5.41 -6.75
N ALA A 649 29.15 -6.19 -6.50
CA ALA A 649 28.80 -6.68 -5.17
C ALA A 649 29.92 -7.52 -4.55
N PHE A 650 30.58 -8.35 -5.36
CA PHE A 650 31.68 -9.19 -4.90
C PHE A 650 32.90 -8.34 -4.50
N VAL A 651 33.31 -7.41 -5.38
CA VAL A 651 34.47 -6.54 -5.13
C VAL A 651 34.27 -5.71 -3.87
N GLU A 652 33.09 -5.13 -3.72
CA GLU A 652 32.72 -4.37 -2.51
C GLU A 652 32.75 -5.28 -1.28
N GLY A 653 32.12 -6.46 -1.34
CA GLY A 653 32.11 -7.42 -0.22
C GLY A 653 33.52 -7.84 0.22
N TYR A 654 34.41 -8.11 -0.73
CA TYR A 654 35.78 -8.50 -0.43
C TYR A 654 36.55 -7.36 0.24
N ASN A 655 36.44 -6.14 -0.27
CA ASN A 655 37.10 -4.96 0.30
C ASN A 655 36.58 -4.62 1.71
N MET A 656 35.26 -4.73 1.94
CA MET A 656 34.66 -4.58 3.27
C MET A 656 35.15 -5.65 4.25
N LEU A 657 35.28 -6.90 3.80
CA LEU A 657 35.75 -7.98 4.66
C LEU A 657 37.24 -7.83 4.98
N TRP A 658 38.03 -7.36 4.01
CA TRP A 658 39.44 -7.03 4.19
C TRP A 658 39.67 -5.89 5.18
N SER A 659 38.87 -4.82 5.11
CA SER A 659 38.99 -3.68 6.02
C SER A 659 38.75 -4.09 7.48
N ARG A 660 37.87 -5.06 7.73
CA ARG A 660 37.60 -5.63 9.06
C ARG A 660 38.68 -6.56 9.61
N GLN A 661 39.62 -7.00 8.77
CA GLN A 661 40.78 -7.76 9.24
C GLN A 661 41.95 -6.89 9.70
N LYS A 662 41.94 -5.59 9.37
CA LYS A 662 42.97 -4.66 9.86
C LYS A 662 42.77 -4.44 11.36
N PRO A 663 43.84 -4.53 12.16
CA PRO A 663 43.79 -4.38 13.62
C PRO A 663 43.34 -2.98 14.07
#